data_AF-L9UKK2-F1
#
_entry.id   AF-L9UKK2-F1
#
_cell.length_a   1.000
_cell.length_b   1.000
_cell.length_c   1.000
_cell.angle_alpha   90.00
_cell.angle_beta   90.00
_cell.angle_gamma   90.00
#
_symmetry.space_group_name_H-M   'P 1'
#
loop_
_entity.id
_entity.type
_entity.pdbx_description
1 polymer ?
#
loop_
_entity_poly.entity_id
_entity_poly.type
_entity_poly.pdbx_seq_one_letter_code
_entity_poly.pdbx_strand_id
1 'polypeptide(L)'
;MTLKGGAASVAIGLIAFCLVVAPVGGVAGVSTGGPAPAPAPSVSQVATPTDAPTTSNNSTIQHANPDSASGSGDLSTIREWLSGRISETLIDCTEQTRVAERVACSRLDESYPDWASKYATVVQESGERGDSEETLAEFNKTRTQQRSYIEAVNDFRETKSKYERARESGNTSKARSLARELVADAVAVNRTGGQLQGQYQQLTDRTSLDLDEGSQTIEVVVENTTETSEQIRELEFVETTLQISANRTTASFGSPTRLDGRLATNESKAVANRAINVLVGEQLLRTQTDAEGRFDLVYRPTLLSLDSDRVRVMYRPARTSLYGRSETTVGLSVRQTNASVTVSRSDETARYGEIVRFTGRVSAAGRDVANVPVRVSLGERSRTVTTTANGTFSVPLPVPASLAVGTQTANAAVALTDRAISSAQNRTAVQIRSTETNLSLSATNVTNSAAQISGQLTTDSGQPVSSQQIQIRVGGTTVKTLSTDARGMVQSTIGLEEANGSVTVTAAYDPNGGNLEPSTDAVELTVPSGEHTGTGTSWWNAPTGFIAIVGLLAVLGTSGIVAAEALELLPTRILDLLSRKRDQKQSVSSEIAAAETEEITTTATADATESAAVDAELAAVVEPQLARGATDEAVIATYETIRTKMTDSLGVEKSLTHWELLEHVRAEASEDVSAIFTELTSAYEQAAYAPEPVQRDRALELLEVAQQVVDQTDQF
;
A
#
# COMPACT_ATOMS: atom_id res chain seq x y z
N MET A 1 38.90 -21.20 -68.58
CA MET A 1 39.81 -20.42 -69.45
C MET A 1 39.22 -19.03 -69.64
N THR A 2 40.05 -17.97 -69.78
CA THR A 2 39.71 -16.61 -70.29
C THR A 2 38.36 -16.02 -69.84
N LEU A 3 38.22 -15.21 -68.79
CA LEU A 3 39.08 -14.19 -68.15
C LEU A 3 39.12 -12.82 -68.86
N LYS A 4 38.11 -12.00 -68.55
CA LYS A 4 38.03 -10.52 -68.46
C LYS A 4 36.74 -10.21 -67.68
N GLY A 5 36.62 -9.20 -66.82
CA GLY A 5 37.62 -8.24 -66.35
C GLY A 5 36.94 -6.94 -65.94
N GLY A 6 36.70 -6.74 -64.64
CA GLY A 6 36.05 -5.54 -64.10
C GLY A 6 35.86 -5.64 -62.59
N ALA A 7 36.36 -4.64 -61.85
CA ALA A 7 36.22 -4.52 -60.40
C ALA A 7 35.77 -3.09 -60.07
N ALA A 8 34.96 -2.97 -59.01
CA ALA A 8 34.57 -1.69 -58.42
C ALA A 8 34.71 -1.82 -56.89
N SER A 9 35.40 -0.87 -56.27
CA SER A 9 35.83 -0.97 -54.88
C SER A 9 34.95 -0.18 -53.92
N VAL A 10 34.97 -0.58 -52.64
CA VAL A 10 34.46 0.20 -51.51
C VAL A 10 35.14 1.57 -51.46
N ALA A 11 34.37 2.62 -51.17
CA ALA A 11 34.87 3.96 -50.89
C ALA A 11 34.46 4.38 -49.47
N ILE A 12 35.43 4.83 -48.67
CA ILE A 12 35.22 5.38 -47.32
C ILE A 12 35.23 6.91 -47.43
N GLY A 13 34.16 7.56 -46.98
CA GLY A 13 34.06 9.02 -46.96
C GLY A 13 34.51 9.59 -45.62
N LEU A 14 35.64 10.28 -45.60
CA LEU A 14 36.18 10.96 -44.43
C LEU A 14 36.69 12.35 -44.87
N ILE A 15 35.98 13.41 -44.49
CA ILE A 15 36.33 14.80 -44.85
C ILE A 15 36.26 15.67 -43.59
N ALA A 16 37.42 16.20 -43.19
CA ALA A 16 37.52 17.32 -42.27
C ALA A 16 37.53 18.64 -43.07
N PHE A 17 37.16 19.77 -42.44
CA PHE A 17 37.24 21.08 -43.08
C PHE A 17 37.84 22.11 -42.11
N CYS A 18 38.83 22.88 -42.60
CA CYS A 18 39.54 23.88 -41.82
C CYS A 18 39.54 25.26 -42.50
N LEU A 19 39.56 26.29 -41.66
CA LEU A 19 39.76 27.71 -41.95
C LEU A 19 40.72 28.06 -43.10
N VAL A 20 40.30 28.99 -43.97
CA VAL A 20 41.14 30.02 -44.61
C VAL A 20 40.37 31.36 -44.61
N VAL A 21 41.09 32.48 -44.69
CA VAL A 21 40.66 33.87 -44.39
C VAL A 21 40.66 34.74 -45.66
N ALA A 22 39.89 35.85 -45.70
CA ALA A 22 40.25 37.22 -46.20
C ALA A 22 38.98 38.05 -46.63
N PRO A 23 39.07 39.34 -47.07
CA PRO A 23 39.02 40.45 -46.09
C PRO A 23 38.19 41.69 -46.53
N VAL A 24 37.76 42.52 -45.56
CA VAL A 24 37.38 43.93 -45.79
C VAL A 24 37.81 44.79 -44.59
N GLY A 25 38.40 45.96 -44.83
CA GLY A 25 38.63 47.01 -43.81
C GLY A 25 37.83 48.28 -44.15
N GLY A 26 37.80 49.35 -43.35
CA GLY A 26 38.51 49.64 -42.09
C GLY A 26 38.78 51.14 -41.97
N VAL A 27 38.95 51.68 -40.75
CA VAL A 27 39.39 53.08 -40.49
C VAL A 27 40.20 53.16 -39.19
N ALA A 28 41.02 54.21 -39.07
CA ALA A 28 41.95 54.47 -37.96
C ALA A 28 41.23 54.88 -36.65
N GLY A 29 41.84 54.88 -35.47
CA GLY A 29 43.23 54.57 -35.05
C GLY A 29 43.59 55.35 -33.76
N VAL A 30 44.86 55.33 -33.33
CA VAL A 30 45.41 55.99 -32.09
C VAL A 30 45.00 55.29 -30.77
N SER A 31 45.88 54.98 -29.80
CA SER A 31 47.36 54.88 -29.80
C SER A 31 47.90 54.11 -28.57
N THR A 32 48.97 53.33 -28.78
CA THR A 32 50.11 53.04 -27.87
C THR A 32 49.90 52.98 -26.33
N GLY A 33 50.18 51.82 -25.72
CA GLY A 33 50.49 51.75 -24.29
C GLY A 33 50.60 50.33 -23.69
N GLY A 34 51.76 49.99 -23.13
CA GLY A 34 52.00 48.79 -22.31
C GLY A 34 53.49 48.66 -21.94
N PRO A 35 53.93 47.62 -21.20
CA PRO A 35 53.13 46.58 -20.53
C PRO A 35 53.52 46.33 -19.04
N ALA A 36 52.81 45.38 -18.40
CA ALA A 36 53.24 44.62 -17.20
C ALA A 36 53.39 45.40 -15.86
N PRO A 37 53.61 44.70 -14.73
CA PRO A 37 52.73 43.63 -14.21
C PRO A 37 52.32 43.88 -12.74
N ALA A 38 51.14 43.39 -12.35
CA ALA A 38 50.65 43.50 -10.97
C ALA A 38 50.79 42.17 -10.19
N PRO A 39 51.57 42.12 -9.09
CA PRO A 39 51.43 41.10 -8.06
C PRO A 39 50.32 41.48 -7.06
N ALA A 40 49.66 40.48 -6.50
CA ALA A 40 48.86 40.61 -5.28
C ALA A 40 49.71 40.22 -4.03
N PRO A 41 49.26 40.39 -2.77
CA PRO A 41 48.02 41.05 -2.30
C PRO A 41 48.26 42.12 -1.22
N SER A 42 47.20 42.79 -0.74
CA SER A 42 46.99 43.22 0.67
C SER A 42 45.60 43.84 0.87
N VAL A 43 45.17 44.02 2.13
CA VAL A 43 43.77 44.27 2.53
C VAL A 43 43.64 45.54 3.39
N SER A 44 42.54 46.32 3.24
CA SER A 44 41.74 46.95 4.34
C SER A 44 41.17 48.35 4.07
N GLN A 45 39.97 48.57 4.63
CA GLN A 45 39.38 49.82 5.15
C GLN A 45 38.90 50.95 4.21
N VAL A 46 37.58 50.91 3.94
CA VAL A 46 36.55 51.91 4.31
C VAL A 46 36.90 53.41 4.24
N ALA A 47 36.09 54.15 3.48
CA ALA A 47 35.85 55.58 3.67
C ALA A 47 34.34 55.88 3.54
N THR A 48 33.83 56.80 4.38
CA THR A 48 32.41 57.21 4.42
C THR A 48 32.13 58.45 3.57
N PRO A 49 31.01 58.52 2.83
CA PRO A 49 30.45 59.77 2.32
C PRO A 49 29.41 60.36 3.30
N THR A 50 29.34 61.69 3.36
CA THR A 50 28.42 62.45 4.24
C THR A 50 27.47 63.33 3.41
N ASP A 51 26.32 63.64 4.00
CA ASP A 51 25.26 64.57 3.53
C ASP A 51 24.47 64.17 2.27
N ALA A 52 23.17 64.49 2.32
CA ALA A 52 22.15 63.93 1.44
C ALA A 52 21.14 65.00 0.95
N PRO A 53 20.55 64.82 -0.25
CA PRO A 53 19.21 65.35 -0.51
C PRO A 53 18.20 64.56 0.34
N THR A 54 17.12 65.21 0.78
CA THR A 54 16.15 64.64 1.74
C THR A 54 15.49 63.36 1.23
N THR A 55 15.95 62.20 1.72
CA THR A 55 15.14 60.99 1.71
C THR A 55 13.95 61.17 2.62
N SER A 56 12.75 60.89 2.13
CA SER A 56 11.70 60.39 3.01
C SER A 56 12.24 59.11 3.65
N ASN A 57 12.44 59.11 4.96
CA ASN A 57 12.89 57.93 5.68
C ASN A 57 11.75 56.92 5.72
N ASN A 58 11.60 56.15 4.64
CA ASN A 58 10.75 54.97 4.59
C ASN A 58 11.43 53.84 5.39
N SER A 59 11.52 54.03 6.71
CA SER A 59 11.99 53.03 7.65
C SER A 59 10.89 51.99 7.88
N THR A 60 10.55 51.26 6.83
CA THR A 60 9.72 50.05 6.94
C THR A 60 10.45 49.09 7.88
N ILE A 61 9.88 48.86 9.07
CA ILE A 61 10.47 47.96 10.06
C ILE A 61 10.28 46.53 9.55
N GLN A 62 11.28 45.99 8.84
CA GLN A 62 11.19 44.67 8.23
C GLN A 62 11.17 43.53 9.26
N HIS A 63 11.73 43.78 10.46
CA HIS A 63 11.68 42.84 11.59
C HIS A 63 11.41 43.60 12.89
N ALA A 64 10.39 43.16 13.62
CA ALA A 64 10.08 43.59 14.99
C ALA A 64 10.17 42.38 15.93
N ASN A 65 10.40 42.60 17.23
CA ASN A 65 10.31 41.51 18.22
C ASN A 65 8.83 41.09 18.38
N PRO A 66 8.46 39.82 18.17
CA PRO A 66 7.07 39.34 18.25
C PRO A 66 6.32 39.82 19.49
N ASP A 67 6.94 39.74 20.68
CA ASP A 67 6.34 40.14 21.97
C ASP A 67 6.00 41.64 22.07
N SER A 68 6.42 42.45 21.10
CA SER A 68 6.24 43.90 21.04
C SER A 68 5.50 44.38 19.78
N ALA A 69 5.22 43.50 18.83
CA ALA A 69 4.56 43.83 17.58
C ALA A 69 3.06 44.04 17.83
N SER A 70 2.59 45.29 17.74
CA SER A 70 1.19 45.65 17.94
C SER A 70 0.58 46.26 16.67
N GLY A 71 -0.12 45.41 15.94
CA GLY A 71 -0.88 45.76 14.72
C GLY A 71 -1.60 44.53 14.18
N SER A 72 -2.66 44.73 13.41
CA SER A 72 -3.25 43.65 12.61
C SER A 72 -2.26 43.24 11.52
N GLY A 73 -1.78 42.00 11.58
CA GLY A 73 -0.85 41.46 10.57
C GLY A 73 -1.47 41.46 9.17
N ASP A 74 -0.66 41.76 8.16
CA ASP A 74 -1.09 41.68 6.77
C ASP A 74 -1.05 40.23 6.28
N LEU A 75 -2.15 39.51 6.54
CA LEU A 75 -2.35 38.12 6.13
C LEU A 75 -2.24 37.95 4.61
N SER A 76 -2.61 38.96 3.82
CA SER A 76 -2.42 38.96 2.35
C SER A 76 -0.94 38.92 1.97
N THR A 77 -0.11 39.82 2.52
CA THR A 77 1.35 39.82 2.29
C THR A 77 2.01 38.52 2.75
N ILE A 78 1.54 37.92 3.86
CA ILE A 78 2.04 36.61 4.32
C ILE A 78 1.61 35.48 3.37
N ARG A 79 0.35 35.49 2.90
CA ARG A 79 -0.20 34.53 1.93
C ARG A 79 0.56 34.56 0.61
N GLU A 80 0.87 35.74 0.08
CA GLU A 80 1.68 35.93 -1.13
C GLU A 80 3.13 35.44 -0.96
N TRP A 81 3.76 35.69 0.21
CA TRP A 81 5.11 35.19 0.48
C TRP A 81 5.15 33.65 0.57
N LEU A 82 4.14 33.05 1.21
CA LEU A 82 4.00 31.60 1.32
C LEU A 82 3.70 30.95 -0.04
N SER A 83 2.79 31.51 -0.85
CA SER A 83 2.53 30.97 -2.19
C SER A 83 3.78 31.04 -3.06
N GLY A 84 4.52 32.15 -3.03
CA GLY A 84 5.81 32.27 -3.74
C GLY A 84 6.81 31.16 -3.38
N ARG A 85 6.98 30.81 -2.09
CA ARG A 85 7.88 29.73 -1.66
C ARG A 85 7.40 28.32 -2.02
N ILE A 86 6.09 28.09 -1.98
CA ILE A 86 5.46 26.83 -2.35
C ILE A 86 5.61 26.60 -3.86
N SER A 87 5.28 27.61 -4.69
CA SER A 87 5.48 27.58 -6.15
C SER A 87 6.96 27.40 -6.52
N GLU A 88 7.88 28.22 -5.97
CA GLU A 88 9.33 28.11 -6.20
C GLU A 88 9.82 26.68 -5.94
N THR A 89 9.37 26.04 -4.85
CA THR A 89 9.81 24.68 -4.48
C THR A 89 9.25 23.59 -5.39
N LEU A 90 7.99 23.72 -5.83
CA LEU A 90 7.37 22.79 -6.78
C LEU A 90 8.00 22.94 -8.19
N ILE A 91 8.28 24.17 -8.62
CA ILE A 91 8.92 24.47 -9.91
C ILE A 91 10.40 24.04 -9.91
N ASP A 92 11.21 24.41 -8.91
CA ASP A 92 12.62 23.98 -8.76
C ASP A 92 12.76 22.45 -8.84
N CYS A 93 11.91 21.75 -8.08
CA CYS A 93 11.92 20.28 -8.02
C CYS A 93 11.41 19.63 -9.33
N THR A 94 10.54 20.33 -10.07
CA THR A 94 10.09 19.93 -11.41
C THR A 94 11.14 20.19 -12.48
N GLU A 95 11.90 21.29 -12.42
CA GLU A 95 13.05 21.56 -13.30
C GLU A 95 14.18 20.54 -13.12
N GLN A 96 14.31 19.91 -11.95
CA GLN A 96 15.19 18.75 -11.75
C GLN A 96 14.81 17.53 -12.63
N THR A 97 13.58 17.48 -13.16
CA THR A 97 13.18 16.48 -14.17
C THR A 97 13.69 16.80 -15.58
N ARG A 98 14.30 17.98 -15.80
CA ARG A 98 15.04 18.36 -17.03
C ARG A 98 16.54 18.28 -16.84
N VAL A 99 17.10 18.88 -15.80
CA VAL A 99 18.55 18.90 -15.54
C VAL A 99 19.00 17.67 -14.76
N ALA A 100 20.10 17.01 -15.15
CA ALA A 100 20.57 15.75 -14.55
C ALA A 100 21.33 15.92 -13.21
N GLU A 101 20.98 16.94 -12.42
CA GLU A 101 21.54 17.22 -11.10
C GLU A 101 20.59 16.72 -9.99
N ARG A 102 21.09 16.55 -8.76
CA ARG A 102 20.43 15.74 -7.71
C ARG A 102 19.95 16.51 -6.46
N VAL A 103 19.88 17.84 -6.50
CA VAL A 103 19.93 18.66 -5.26
C VAL A 103 18.84 19.75 -5.14
N ALA A 104 17.80 19.76 -5.97
CA ALA A 104 16.72 20.75 -5.86
C ALA A 104 15.61 20.29 -4.88
N CYS A 105 15.20 19.03 -4.96
CA CYS A 105 14.00 18.53 -4.29
C CYS A 105 14.04 18.36 -2.76
N SER A 106 15.16 18.53 -2.04
CA SER A 106 15.17 18.28 -0.58
C SER A 106 14.18 19.17 0.19
N ARG A 107 13.96 20.40 -0.30
CA ARG A 107 12.97 21.35 0.24
C ARG A 107 11.54 20.81 0.22
N LEU A 108 11.19 19.91 -0.71
CA LEU A 108 9.88 19.27 -0.82
C LEU A 108 9.56 18.39 0.39
N ASP A 109 10.60 17.82 1.00
CA ASP A 109 10.50 16.98 2.19
C ASP A 109 10.73 17.78 3.47
N GLU A 110 11.69 18.72 3.45
CA GLU A 110 12.16 19.47 4.63
C GLU A 110 11.34 20.72 4.98
N SER A 111 10.97 21.54 3.99
CA SER A 111 10.46 22.92 4.20
C SER A 111 9.05 23.14 3.67
N TYR A 112 8.68 22.47 2.58
CA TYR A 112 7.35 22.55 1.97
C TYR A 112 6.20 22.24 2.95
N PRO A 113 6.28 21.22 3.85
CA PRO A 113 5.17 20.94 4.77
C PRO A 113 4.92 22.08 5.79
N ASP A 114 5.99 22.73 6.25
CA ASP A 114 5.92 23.89 7.16
C ASP A 114 5.27 25.10 6.48
N TRP A 115 5.59 25.35 5.20
CA TRP A 115 4.97 26.42 4.42
C TRP A 115 3.52 26.12 4.04
N ALA A 116 3.20 24.87 3.66
CA ALA A 116 1.84 24.43 3.37
C ALA A 116 0.91 24.57 4.59
N SER A 117 1.38 24.13 5.77
CA SER A 117 0.66 24.30 7.05
C SER A 117 0.40 25.77 7.35
N LYS A 118 1.42 26.63 7.26
CA LYS A 118 1.26 28.07 7.48
C LYS A 118 0.33 28.73 6.46
N TYR A 119 0.33 28.29 5.21
CA TYR A 119 -0.58 28.80 4.19
C TYR A 119 -2.04 28.47 4.55
N ALA A 120 -2.31 27.23 4.95
CA ALA A 120 -3.64 26.79 5.37
C ALA A 120 -4.14 27.56 6.60
N THR A 121 -3.30 27.79 7.62
CA THR A 121 -3.67 28.63 8.78
C THR A 121 -4.02 30.06 8.35
N VAL A 122 -3.23 30.67 7.46
CA VAL A 122 -3.46 32.04 6.98
C VAL A 122 -4.75 32.17 6.16
N VAL A 123 -5.15 31.15 5.40
CA VAL A 123 -6.45 31.09 4.70
C VAL A 123 -7.62 30.98 5.68
N GLN A 124 -7.48 30.18 6.74
CA GLN A 124 -8.51 30.05 7.78
C GLN A 124 -8.67 31.35 8.58
N GLU A 125 -7.56 32.03 8.92
CA GLU A 125 -7.57 33.32 9.62
C GLU A 125 -8.06 34.49 8.74
N SER A 126 -7.94 34.41 7.41
CA SER A 126 -8.43 35.47 6.50
C SER A 126 -9.96 35.51 6.38
N GLY A 127 -10.66 34.45 6.80
CA GLY A 127 -12.11 34.31 6.65
C GLY A 127 -12.58 34.02 5.22
N GLU A 128 -11.65 33.69 4.32
CA GLU A 128 -11.94 33.11 3.02
C GLU A 128 -12.58 31.71 3.21
N ARG A 129 -13.46 31.25 2.30
CA ARG A 129 -14.07 29.91 2.38
C ARG A 129 -13.09 28.84 1.88
N GLY A 130 -12.05 28.60 2.67
CA GLY A 130 -11.17 27.45 2.55
C GLY A 130 -11.08 26.75 3.90
N ASP A 131 -11.28 25.44 3.91
CA ASP A 131 -10.97 24.63 5.08
C ASP A 131 -9.45 24.42 5.14
N SER A 132 -8.82 24.67 6.30
CA SER A 132 -7.36 24.58 6.43
C SER A 132 -6.90 23.13 6.32
N GLU A 133 -7.68 22.25 6.93
CA GLU A 133 -7.75 20.82 6.68
C GLU A 133 -7.73 20.50 5.17
N GLU A 134 -8.78 20.79 4.40
CA GLU A 134 -8.86 20.47 2.96
C GLU A 134 -7.67 21.06 2.15
N THR A 135 -7.22 22.26 2.52
CA THR A 135 -6.08 22.93 1.89
C THR A 135 -4.77 22.18 2.13
N LEU A 136 -4.55 21.67 3.36
CA LEU A 136 -3.39 20.84 3.72
C LEU A 136 -3.41 19.48 3.01
N ALA A 137 -4.57 18.85 2.88
CA ALA A 137 -4.72 17.59 2.16
C ALA A 137 -4.28 17.72 0.70
N GLU A 138 -4.72 18.77 0.01
CA GLU A 138 -4.33 19.02 -1.39
C GLU A 138 -2.84 19.32 -1.55
N PHE A 139 -2.20 20.03 -0.60
CA PHE A 139 -0.75 20.18 -0.60
C PHE A 139 -0.01 18.86 -0.38
N ASN A 140 -0.42 18.06 0.60
CA ASN A 140 0.18 16.77 0.87
C ASN A 140 0.02 15.79 -0.31
N LYS A 141 -1.15 15.76 -0.95
CA LYS A 141 -1.48 15.01 -2.17
C LYS A 141 -0.59 15.44 -3.35
N THR A 142 -0.39 16.75 -3.53
CA THR A 142 0.55 17.32 -4.51
C THR A 142 1.98 16.84 -4.26
N ARG A 143 2.45 16.91 -3.01
CA ARG A 143 3.79 16.44 -2.61
C ARG A 143 4.00 14.95 -2.93
N THR A 144 3.01 14.09 -2.69
CA THR A 144 3.13 12.65 -3.01
C THR A 144 3.21 12.43 -4.53
N GLN A 145 2.30 13.03 -5.31
CA GLN A 145 2.32 12.90 -6.78
C GLN A 145 3.61 13.46 -7.40
N GLN A 146 4.16 14.56 -6.84
CA GLN A 146 5.43 15.14 -7.24
C GLN A 146 6.57 14.11 -7.14
N ARG A 147 6.66 13.39 -6.01
CA ARG A 147 7.65 12.31 -5.82
C ARG A 147 7.45 11.19 -6.83
N SER A 148 6.22 10.68 -7.00
CA SER A 148 5.91 9.58 -7.93
C SER A 148 6.26 9.91 -9.39
N TYR A 149 6.07 11.17 -9.80
CA TYR A 149 6.48 11.66 -11.10
C TYR A 149 8.02 11.69 -11.26
N ILE A 150 8.73 12.24 -10.28
CA ILE A 150 10.20 12.31 -10.28
C ILE A 150 10.83 10.92 -10.25
N GLU A 151 10.28 9.99 -9.48
CA GLU A 151 10.70 8.59 -9.42
C GLU A 151 10.55 7.90 -10.78
N ALA A 152 9.38 8.03 -11.44
CA ALA A 152 9.17 7.49 -12.78
C ALA A 152 10.14 8.07 -13.82
N VAL A 153 10.43 9.38 -13.76
CA VAL A 153 11.41 10.03 -14.66
C VAL A 153 12.83 9.52 -14.40
N ASN A 154 13.19 9.31 -13.13
CA ASN A 154 14.50 8.77 -12.75
C ASN A 154 14.68 7.30 -13.16
N ASP A 155 13.66 6.46 -12.99
CA ASP A 155 13.67 5.07 -13.46
C ASP A 155 13.84 5.01 -14.97
N PHE A 156 13.04 5.77 -15.73
CA PHE A 156 13.19 5.89 -17.18
C PHE A 156 14.61 6.28 -17.60
N ARG A 157 15.21 7.28 -16.91
CA ARG A 157 16.58 7.75 -17.15
C ARG A 157 17.62 6.66 -16.82
N GLU A 158 17.48 5.93 -15.72
CA GLU A 158 18.43 4.86 -15.36
C GLU A 158 18.30 3.67 -16.32
N THR A 159 17.07 3.29 -16.71
CA THR A 159 16.80 2.29 -17.73
C THR A 159 17.39 2.68 -19.08
N LYS A 160 17.24 3.93 -19.52
CA LYS A 160 17.85 4.46 -20.74
C LYS A 160 19.38 4.33 -20.71
N SER A 161 20.01 4.74 -19.61
CA SER A 161 21.46 4.58 -19.42
C SER A 161 21.90 3.11 -19.40
N LYS A 162 21.13 2.20 -18.77
CA LYS A 162 21.39 0.74 -18.80
C LYS A 162 21.30 0.22 -20.24
N TYR A 163 20.32 0.70 -21.00
CA TYR A 163 20.01 0.29 -22.37
C TYR A 163 21.10 0.71 -23.36
N GLU A 164 21.55 1.96 -23.29
CA GLU A 164 22.63 2.51 -24.12
C GLU A 164 23.91 1.68 -23.94
N ARG A 165 24.35 1.47 -22.69
CA ARG A 165 25.48 0.58 -22.35
C ARG A 165 25.30 -0.86 -22.82
N ALA A 166 24.08 -1.38 -22.84
CA ALA A 166 23.79 -2.72 -23.37
C ALA A 166 23.91 -2.80 -24.90
N ARG A 167 23.70 -1.69 -25.63
CA ARG A 167 23.93 -1.62 -27.08
C ARG A 167 25.39 -1.40 -27.43
N GLU A 168 26.09 -0.51 -26.70
CA GLU A 168 27.54 -0.29 -26.84
C GLU A 168 28.34 -1.58 -26.65
N SER A 169 27.96 -2.40 -25.67
CA SER A 169 28.55 -3.73 -25.40
C SER A 169 28.03 -4.85 -26.32
N GLY A 170 27.17 -4.54 -27.30
CA GLY A 170 26.61 -5.52 -28.26
C GLY A 170 25.64 -6.54 -27.66
N ASN A 171 25.22 -6.38 -26.41
CA ASN A 171 24.35 -7.33 -25.70
C ASN A 171 22.86 -7.13 -26.08
N THR A 172 22.53 -7.49 -27.33
CA THR A 172 21.18 -7.27 -27.89
C THR A 172 20.05 -7.95 -27.09
N SER A 173 20.34 -9.01 -26.34
CA SER A 173 19.35 -9.65 -25.45
C SER A 173 19.01 -8.78 -24.23
N LYS A 174 20.01 -8.16 -23.58
CA LYS A 174 19.75 -7.24 -22.46
C LYS A 174 19.24 -5.89 -22.97
N ALA A 175 19.73 -5.40 -24.11
CA ALA A 175 19.22 -4.19 -24.77
C ALA A 175 17.71 -4.31 -25.04
N ARG A 176 17.24 -5.38 -25.70
CA ARG A 176 15.81 -5.62 -25.93
C ARG A 176 14.98 -5.75 -24.66
N SER A 177 15.52 -6.36 -23.60
CA SER A 177 14.81 -6.41 -22.31
C SER A 177 14.62 -5.01 -21.73
N LEU A 178 15.69 -4.20 -21.72
CA LEU A 178 15.67 -2.84 -21.20
C LEU A 178 14.82 -1.89 -22.06
N ALA A 179 14.80 -2.06 -23.38
CA ALA A 179 13.91 -1.31 -24.28
C ALA A 179 12.42 -1.60 -24.04
N ARG A 180 12.05 -2.75 -23.44
CA ARG A 180 10.67 -3.03 -22.99
C ARG A 180 10.36 -2.55 -21.58
N GLU A 181 11.39 -2.43 -20.75
CA GLU A 181 11.39 -1.76 -19.45
C GLU A 181 11.10 -0.27 -19.72
N LEU A 182 11.93 0.40 -20.52
CA LEU A 182 11.84 1.81 -20.89
C LEU A 182 10.49 2.24 -21.51
N VAL A 183 9.86 1.37 -22.29
CA VAL A 183 8.51 1.61 -22.86
C VAL A 183 7.39 1.46 -21.81
N ALA A 184 7.62 0.73 -20.72
CA ALA A 184 6.73 0.75 -19.54
C ALA A 184 7.03 1.98 -18.67
N ASP A 185 8.31 2.29 -18.43
CA ASP A 185 8.75 3.47 -17.66
C ASP A 185 8.19 4.77 -18.27
N ALA A 186 8.17 4.91 -19.61
CA ALA A 186 7.57 6.05 -20.31
C ALA A 186 6.05 6.17 -20.09
N VAL A 187 5.34 5.04 -20.01
CA VAL A 187 3.89 5.02 -19.70
C VAL A 187 3.66 5.41 -18.23
N ALA A 188 4.56 5.03 -17.33
CA ALA A 188 4.51 5.50 -15.93
C ALA A 188 4.72 7.01 -15.83
N VAL A 189 5.75 7.57 -16.50
CA VAL A 189 6.03 9.02 -16.58
C VAL A 189 4.83 9.80 -17.12
N ASN A 190 4.19 9.31 -18.19
CA ASN A 190 2.99 9.94 -18.75
C ASN A 190 1.81 9.91 -17.76
N ARG A 191 1.57 8.76 -17.09
CA ARG A 191 0.50 8.64 -16.08
C ARG A 191 0.72 9.61 -14.91
N THR A 192 1.91 9.60 -14.31
CA THR A 192 2.20 10.42 -13.12
C THR A 192 2.34 11.90 -13.45
N GLY A 193 2.86 12.25 -14.64
CA GLY A 193 2.87 13.61 -15.14
C GLY A 193 1.46 14.18 -15.34
N GLY A 194 0.56 13.42 -15.98
CA GLY A 194 -0.84 13.82 -16.16
C GLY A 194 -1.63 13.94 -14.85
N GLN A 195 -1.36 13.05 -13.88
CA GLN A 195 -1.90 13.19 -12.51
C GLN A 195 -1.43 14.51 -11.86
N LEU A 196 -0.11 14.76 -11.90
CA LEU A 196 0.52 15.93 -11.29
C LEU A 196 0.07 17.25 -11.93
N GLN A 197 -0.08 17.32 -13.25
CA GLN A 197 -0.63 18.49 -13.96
C GLN A 197 -2.08 18.78 -13.53
N GLY A 198 -2.93 17.74 -13.46
CA GLY A 198 -4.30 17.90 -12.96
C GLY A 198 -4.36 18.37 -11.50
N GLN A 199 -3.36 18.02 -10.70
CA GLN A 199 -3.22 18.42 -9.30
C GLN A 199 -2.65 19.84 -9.13
N TYR A 200 -1.70 20.25 -9.97
CA TYR A 200 -1.24 21.64 -10.07
C TYR A 200 -2.41 22.56 -10.45
N GLN A 201 -3.23 22.17 -11.43
CA GLN A 201 -4.44 22.91 -11.79
C GLN A 201 -5.41 23.02 -10.59
N GLN A 202 -5.67 21.92 -9.86
CA GLN A 202 -6.50 21.96 -8.65
C GLN A 202 -5.98 22.92 -7.58
N LEU A 203 -4.65 23.03 -7.39
CA LEU A 203 -4.06 24.03 -6.50
C LEU A 203 -4.25 25.45 -7.04
N THR A 204 -3.90 25.72 -8.30
CA THR A 204 -4.00 27.07 -8.90
C THR A 204 -5.45 27.57 -8.95
N ASP A 205 -6.43 26.71 -9.25
CA ASP A 205 -7.87 27.07 -9.23
C ASP A 205 -8.40 27.39 -7.81
N ARG A 206 -7.73 26.90 -6.75
CA ARG A 206 -8.15 27.03 -5.33
C ARG A 206 -7.33 28.03 -4.51
N THR A 207 -6.18 28.49 -5.01
CA THR A 207 -5.19 29.25 -4.22
C THR A 207 -4.68 30.47 -5.00
N SER A 208 -3.57 31.08 -4.54
CA SER A 208 -2.83 32.12 -5.27
C SER A 208 -1.48 31.61 -5.80
N LEU A 209 -1.40 30.33 -6.18
CA LEU A 209 -0.20 29.68 -6.70
C LEU A 209 -0.13 29.75 -8.23
N ASP A 210 0.96 30.29 -8.74
CA ASP A 210 1.37 30.11 -10.13
C ASP A 210 2.20 28.82 -10.23
N LEU A 211 1.78 27.91 -11.11
CA LEU A 211 2.43 26.62 -11.37
C LEU A 211 2.54 26.35 -12.89
N ASP A 212 2.41 27.39 -13.72
CA ASP A 212 2.39 27.26 -15.19
C ASP A 212 3.74 26.79 -15.74
N GLU A 213 4.86 27.27 -15.18
CA GLU A 213 6.22 26.86 -15.59
C GLU A 213 6.48 25.38 -15.26
N GLY A 214 6.08 24.93 -14.07
CA GLY A 214 6.16 23.51 -13.69
C GLY A 214 5.27 22.63 -14.58
N SER A 215 4.05 23.07 -14.87
CA SER A 215 3.11 22.37 -15.76
C SER A 215 3.67 22.18 -17.18
N GLN A 216 4.29 23.23 -17.74
CA GLN A 216 4.98 23.19 -19.05
C GLN A 216 6.19 22.23 -19.03
N THR A 217 6.97 22.21 -17.95
CA THR A 217 8.11 21.29 -17.85
C THR A 217 7.68 19.83 -17.72
N ILE A 218 6.57 19.54 -17.05
CA ILE A 218 5.99 18.20 -17.05
C ILE A 218 5.60 17.80 -18.49
N GLU A 219 4.94 18.67 -19.24
CA GLU A 219 4.55 18.42 -20.64
C GLU A 219 5.78 18.10 -21.52
N VAL A 220 6.81 18.94 -21.47
CA VAL A 220 8.07 18.76 -22.24
C VAL A 220 8.80 17.46 -21.90
N VAL A 221 8.79 17.03 -20.63
CA VAL A 221 9.42 15.77 -20.21
C VAL A 221 8.57 14.55 -20.58
N VAL A 222 7.24 14.62 -20.46
CA VAL A 222 6.32 13.57 -20.94
C VAL A 222 6.41 13.40 -22.45
N GLU A 223 6.49 14.48 -23.23
CA GLU A 223 6.72 14.44 -24.68
C GLU A 223 8.08 13.79 -24.99
N ASN A 224 9.19 14.29 -24.42
CA ASN A 224 10.53 13.81 -24.74
C ASN A 224 10.78 12.34 -24.33
N THR A 225 10.21 11.88 -23.22
CA THR A 225 10.27 10.47 -22.79
C THR A 225 9.43 9.58 -23.70
N THR A 226 8.25 10.04 -24.12
CA THR A 226 7.38 9.35 -25.09
C THR A 226 8.08 9.20 -26.44
N GLU A 227 8.59 10.30 -27.04
CA GLU A 227 9.35 10.28 -28.29
C GLU A 227 10.56 9.32 -28.21
N THR A 228 11.35 9.43 -27.14
CA THR A 228 12.50 8.55 -26.91
C THR A 228 12.06 7.07 -26.88
N SER A 229 10.92 6.76 -26.27
CA SER A 229 10.45 5.38 -26.12
C SER A 229 10.00 4.75 -27.45
N GLU A 230 9.32 5.53 -28.30
CA GLU A 230 8.88 5.06 -29.63
C GLU A 230 10.07 4.92 -30.59
N GLN A 231 11.03 5.87 -30.59
CA GLN A 231 12.28 5.73 -31.34
C GLN A 231 13.07 4.46 -30.94
N ILE A 232 13.12 4.14 -29.64
CA ILE A 232 13.78 2.92 -29.14
C ILE A 232 13.00 1.65 -29.54
N ARG A 233 11.66 1.71 -29.53
CA ARG A 233 10.79 0.61 -29.95
C ARG A 233 10.95 0.29 -31.44
N GLU A 234 10.94 1.29 -32.32
CA GLU A 234 11.17 1.11 -33.76
C GLU A 234 12.56 0.51 -34.05
N LEU A 235 13.57 0.93 -33.29
CA LEU A 235 14.97 0.54 -33.48
C LEU A 235 15.28 -0.90 -33.01
N GLU A 236 14.65 -1.37 -31.93
CA GLU A 236 14.94 -2.68 -31.32
C GLU A 236 13.91 -3.78 -31.63
N PHE A 237 12.69 -3.42 -32.05
CA PHE A 237 11.61 -4.37 -32.28
C PHE A 237 11.05 -4.37 -33.71
N VAL A 238 11.08 -5.54 -34.35
CA VAL A 238 10.35 -5.77 -35.58
C VAL A 238 8.86 -5.85 -35.26
N GLU A 239 8.09 -4.87 -35.74
CA GLU A 239 6.64 -4.83 -35.58
C GLU A 239 5.95 -6.11 -36.08
N THR A 240 4.82 -6.46 -35.45
CA THR A 240 4.01 -7.61 -35.86
C THR A 240 2.55 -7.24 -36.10
N THR A 241 1.93 -7.99 -37.01
CA THR A 241 0.49 -8.01 -37.24
C THR A 241 -0.06 -9.34 -36.73
N LEU A 242 -1.09 -9.27 -35.88
CA LEU A 242 -1.80 -10.43 -35.35
C LEU A 242 -3.18 -10.55 -36.00
N GLN A 243 -3.42 -11.69 -36.65
CA GLN A 243 -4.72 -12.07 -37.21
C GLN A 243 -5.30 -13.21 -36.38
N ILE A 244 -6.58 -13.12 -36.02
CA ILE A 244 -7.31 -14.15 -35.27
C ILE A 244 -8.67 -14.38 -35.93
N SER A 245 -9.08 -15.64 -35.99
CA SER A 245 -10.45 -16.06 -36.29
C SER A 245 -10.92 -17.05 -35.23
N ALA A 246 -12.22 -17.06 -34.91
CA ALA A 246 -12.82 -18.06 -34.03
C ALA A 246 -13.60 -19.08 -34.85
N ASN A 247 -13.47 -20.37 -34.53
CA ASN A 247 -14.22 -21.42 -35.22
C ASN A 247 -15.74 -21.41 -34.89
N ARG A 248 -16.14 -20.61 -33.90
CA ARG A 248 -17.54 -20.30 -33.55
C ARG A 248 -17.63 -18.96 -32.81
N THR A 249 -18.77 -18.28 -32.95
CA THR A 249 -19.07 -16.97 -32.36
C THR A 249 -19.63 -17.04 -30.92
N THR A 250 -19.69 -18.22 -30.31
CA THR A 250 -20.10 -18.40 -28.91
C THR A 250 -19.15 -19.37 -28.19
N ALA A 251 -18.69 -19.00 -26.99
CA ALA A 251 -17.92 -19.85 -26.10
C ALA A 251 -18.58 -19.98 -24.71
N SER A 252 -18.25 -21.06 -24.00
CA SER A 252 -18.48 -21.20 -22.56
C SER A 252 -17.35 -22.00 -21.92
N PHE A 253 -17.27 -22.03 -20.58
CA PHE A 253 -16.31 -22.91 -19.92
C PHE A 253 -16.52 -24.39 -20.29
N GLY A 254 -17.78 -24.83 -20.40
CA GLY A 254 -18.11 -26.18 -20.87
C GLY A 254 -17.75 -26.43 -22.34
N SER A 255 -18.01 -25.44 -23.21
CA SER A 255 -17.81 -25.49 -24.67
C SER A 255 -16.82 -24.41 -25.15
N PRO A 256 -15.50 -24.65 -25.02
CA PRO A 256 -14.48 -23.66 -25.38
C PRO A 256 -14.36 -23.47 -26.88
N THR A 257 -14.11 -22.24 -27.34
CA THR A 257 -13.88 -21.97 -28.77
C THR A 257 -12.43 -22.29 -29.15
N ARG A 258 -12.20 -22.68 -30.41
CA ARG A 258 -10.87 -22.68 -31.00
C ARG A 258 -10.64 -21.32 -31.65
N LEU A 259 -9.49 -20.72 -31.38
CA LEU A 259 -9.01 -19.54 -32.09
C LEU A 259 -7.88 -19.99 -33.02
N ASP A 260 -8.09 -19.83 -34.32
CA ASP A 260 -7.12 -20.11 -35.37
C ASP A 260 -6.51 -18.77 -35.82
N GLY A 261 -5.20 -18.62 -35.68
CA GLY A 261 -4.51 -17.34 -35.79
C GLY A 261 -3.30 -17.36 -36.70
N ARG A 262 -2.80 -16.17 -37.07
CA ARG A 262 -1.54 -15.96 -37.77
C ARG A 262 -0.80 -14.75 -37.22
N LEU A 263 0.48 -14.92 -36.94
CA LEU A 263 1.41 -13.88 -36.52
C LEU A 263 2.46 -13.66 -37.62
N ALA A 264 2.51 -12.43 -38.13
CA ALA A 264 3.45 -12.00 -39.17
C ALA A 264 4.16 -10.70 -38.75
N THR A 265 5.25 -10.34 -39.42
CA THR A 265 5.76 -8.96 -39.37
C THR A 265 4.88 -8.06 -40.23
N ASN A 266 5.02 -6.73 -40.10
CA ASN A 266 4.28 -5.80 -40.95
C ASN A 266 4.71 -5.89 -42.44
N GLU A 267 5.90 -6.44 -42.73
CA GLU A 267 6.32 -6.89 -44.06
C GLU A 267 5.67 -8.23 -44.52
N SER A 268 4.62 -8.70 -43.83
CA SER A 268 3.92 -9.99 -44.03
C SER A 268 4.75 -11.27 -43.84
N LYS A 269 6.04 -11.17 -43.46
CA LYS A 269 6.94 -12.32 -43.21
C LYS A 269 6.47 -13.11 -41.99
N ALA A 270 6.51 -14.44 -42.07
CA ALA A 270 6.01 -15.33 -41.02
C ALA A 270 6.83 -15.23 -39.70
N VAL A 271 6.16 -15.13 -38.55
CA VAL A 271 6.78 -15.23 -37.21
C VAL A 271 6.89 -16.72 -36.84
N ALA A 272 7.62 -17.47 -37.68
CA ALA A 272 7.53 -18.92 -37.83
C ALA A 272 8.25 -19.80 -36.78
N ASN A 273 7.75 -21.01 -36.55
CA ASN A 273 8.41 -22.10 -35.83
C ASN A 273 8.89 -21.74 -34.40
N ARG A 274 8.08 -21.02 -33.61
CA ARG A 274 8.46 -20.62 -32.24
C ARG A 274 7.31 -20.65 -31.25
N ALA A 275 7.63 -20.93 -29.99
CA ALA A 275 6.68 -20.77 -28.89
C ALA A 275 6.31 -19.28 -28.71
N ILE A 276 5.03 -19.00 -28.57
CA ILE A 276 4.47 -17.67 -28.34
C ILE A 276 3.50 -17.70 -27.15
N ASN A 277 3.31 -16.55 -26.50
CA ASN A 277 2.25 -16.35 -25.53
C ASN A 277 1.21 -15.39 -26.14
N VAL A 278 -0.06 -15.72 -25.97
CA VAL A 278 -1.21 -14.97 -26.48
C VAL A 278 -2.17 -14.74 -25.32
N LEU A 279 -2.39 -13.49 -24.97
CA LEU A 279 -3.37 -13.10 -23.96
C LEU A 279 -4.75 -13.01 -24.64
N VAL A 280 -5.75 -13.73 -24.13
CA VAL A 280 -7.13 -13.78 -24.65
C VAL A 280 -8.08 -13.35 -23.53
N GLY A 281 -8.59 -12.13 -23.58
CA GLY A 281 -9.15 -11.47 -22.40
C GLY A 281 -8.08 -11.38 -21.30
N GLU A 282 -8.34 -11.96 -20.13
CA GLU A 282 -7.35 -12.07 -19.04
C GLU A 282 -6.48 -13.34 -19.11
N GLN A 283 -6.79 -14.32 -19.98
CA GLN A 283 -6.11 -15.63 -19.98
C GLN A 283 -4.84 -15.63 -20.84
N LEU A 284 -3.66 -15.83 -20.22
CA LEU A 284 -2.40 -15.98 -20.94
C LEU A 284 -2.21 -17.43 -21.40
N LEU A 285 -2.37 -17.67 -22.69
CA LEU A 285 -2.25 -19.00 -23.32
C LEU A 285 -0.92 -19.13 -24.08
N ARG A 286 -0.28 -20.29 -23.98
CA ARG A 286 0.97 -20.59 -24.68
C ARG A 286 0.70 -21.56 -25.83
N THR A 287 1.21 -21.23 -27.01
CA THR A 287 1.11 -22.05 -28.24
C THR A 287 2.39 -21.94 -29.06
N GLN A 288 2.46 -22.54 -30.24
CA GLN A 288 3.61 -22.50 -31.15
C GLN A 288 3.17 -22.18 -32.56
N THR A 289 3.94 -21.34 -33.26
CA THR A 289 3.72 -21.03 -34.68
C THR A 289 4.32 -22.10 -35.60
N ASP A 290 3.68 -22.31 -36.75
CA ASP A 290 4.17 -23.15 -37.86
C ASP A 290 5.15 -22.38 -38.78
N ALA A 291 5.47 -22.95 -39.95
CA ALA A 291 6.36 -22.33 -40.94
C ALA A 291 5.79 -21.06 -41.60
N GLU A 292 4.46 -20.92 -41.68
CA GLU A 292 3.77 -19.77 -42.29
C GLU A 292 3.33 -18.72 -41.24
N GLY A 293 3.64 -18.96 -39.97
CA GLY A 293 3.35 -18.10 -38.83
C GLY A 293 1.96 -18.33 -38.23
N ARG A 294 1.25 -19.38 -38.64
CA ARG A 294 -0.07 -19.75 -38.12
C ARG A 294 0.08 -20.46 -36.78
N PHE A 295 -0.96 -20.42 -35.96
CA PHE A 295 -1.08 -21.19 -34.73
C PHE A 295 -2.55 -21.44 -34.42
N ASP A 296 -2.82 -22.38 -33.52
CA ASP A 296 -4.13 -22.51 -32.89
C ASP A 296 -4.02 -22.45 -31.37
N LEU A 297 -5.15 -22.15 -30.73
CA LEU A 297 -5.35 -22.35 -29.30
C LEU A 297 -6.81 -22.65 -28.99
N VAL A 298 -7.06 -23.20 -27.80
CA VAL A 298 -8.41 -23.44 -27.27
C VAL A 298 -8.68 -22.44 -26.14
N TYR A 299 -9.60 -21.50 -26.37
CA TYR A 299 -9.99 -20.49 -25.40
C TYR A 299 -11.23 -20.95 -24.61
N ARG A 300 -11.09 -20.99 -23.27
CA ARG A 300 -12.12 -21.47 -22.33
C ARG A 300 -12.41 -20.36 -21.31
N PRO A 301 -13.35 -19.45 -21.58
CA PRO A 301 -13.56 -18.28 -20.71
C PRO A 301 -13.96 -18.69 -19.28
N THR A 302 -13.40 -17.98 -18.29
CA THR A 302 -13.68 -18.14 -16.85
C THR A 302 -14.27 -16.86 -16.26
N LEU A 303 -13.49 -15.79 -16.25
CA LEU A 303 -13.83 -14.49 -15.65
C LEU A 303 -14.43 -13.48 -16.65
N LEU A 304 -14.50 -13.82 -17.94
CA LEU A 304 -15.07 -12.95 -18.97
C LEU A 304 -16.57 -12.71 -18.72
N SER A 305 -17.03 -11.46 -18.85
CA SER A 305 -18.44 -11.07 -18.65
C SER A 305 -19.36 -11.73 -19.70
N LEU A 306 -20.61 -12.00 -19.32
CA LEU A 306 -21.65 -12.50 -20.22
C LEU A 306 -22.04 -11.49 -21.32
N ASP A 307 -21.93 -10.20 -21.04
CA ASP A 307 -22.22 -9.11 -21.98
C ASP A 307 -21.10 -8.86 -23.00
N SER A 308 -20.00 -9.62 -22.91
CA SER A 308 -18.88 -9.50 -23.85
C SER A 308 -19.26 -10.06 -25.22
N ASP A 309 -19.34 -9.18 -26.23
CA ASP A 309 -19.49 -9.54 -27.65
C ASP A 309 -18.14 -9.57 -28.41
N ARG A 310 -17.13 -8.86 -27.89
CA ARG A 310 -15.76 -8.80 -28.42
C ARG A 310 -14.73 -9.19 -27.36
N VAL A 311 -13.76 -10.00 -27.73
CA VAL A 311 -12.63 -10.37 -26.87
C VAL A 311 -11.33 -9.84 -27.48
N ARG A 312 -10.56 -9.08 -26.69
CA ARG A 312 -9.22 -8.62 -27.04
C ARG A 312 -8.23 -9.78 -27.02
N VAL A 313 -7.40 -9.86 -28.06
CA VAL A 313 -6.37 -10.89 -28.21
C VAL A 313 -5.03 -10.22 -28.51
N MET A 314 -4.02 -10.43 -27.66
CA MET A 314 -2.71 -9.77 -27.75
C MET A 314 -1.55 -10.77 -27.74
N TYR A 315 -0.65 -10.67 -28.72
CA TYR A 315 0.64 -11.34 -28.70
C TYR A 315 1.54 -10.71 -27.63
N ARG A 316 1.98 -11.53 -26.67
CA ARG A 316 2.89 -11.16 -25.57
C ARG A 316 4.28 -11.78 -25.81
N PRO A 317 5.18 -11.10 -26.55
CA PRO A 317 6.57 -11.53 -26.71
C PRO A 317 7.29 -11.65 -25.36
N ALA A 318 8.26 -12.56 -25.28
CA ALA A 318 9.20 -12.62 -24.15
C ALA A 318 10.07 -11.36 -24.09
N ARG A 319 10.57 -10.97 -22.90
CA ARG A 319 11.32 -9.70 -22.70
C ARG A 319 12.47 -9.52 -23.71
N THR A 320 13.22 -10.58 -24.02
CA THR A 320 14.37 -10.58 -24.95
C THR A 320 14.01 -10.76 -26.44
N SER A 321 12.74 -10.93 -26.79
CA SER A 321 12.29 -11.17 -28.18
C SER A 321 12.60 -9.99 -29.10
N LEU A 322 12.92 -10.27 -30.37
CA LEU A 322 13.02 -9.27 -31.45
C LEU A 322 11.66 -8.69 -31.87
N TYR A 323 10.55 -9.35 -31.56
CA TYR A 323 9.24 -8.98 -32.12
C TYR A 323 8.44 -8.05 -31.22
N GLY A 324 7.82 -7.02 -31.79
CA GLY A 324 6.90 -6.11 -31.10
C GLY A 324 5.66 -6.82 -30.56
N ARG A 325 4.97 -6.21 -29.58
CA ARG A 325 3.59 -6.59 -29.22
C ARG A 325 2.67 -6.33 -30.42
N SER A 326 1.56 -7.05 -30.49
CA SER A 326 0.48 -6.78 -31.45
C SER A 326 -0.82 -7.35 -30.94
N GLU A 327 -1.94 -6.78 -31.38
CA GLU A 327 -3.26 -7.13 -30.87
C GLU A 327 -4.36 -7.01 -31.92
N THR A 328 -5.49 -7.64 -31.62
CA THR A 328 -6.70 -7.64 -32.42
C THR A 328 -7.92 -7.92 -31.52
N THR A 329 -9.14 -7.86 -32.07
CA THR A 329 -10.36 -8.26 -31.36
C THR A 329 -11.14 -9.29 -32.17
N VAL A 330 -11.62 -10.34 -31.49
CA VAL A 330 -12.45 -11.38 -32.09
C VAL A 330 -13.89 -11.28 -31.57
N GLY A 331 -14.88 -11.36 -32.48
CA GLY A 331 -16.29 -11.38 -32.11
C GLY A 331 -16.65 -12.73 -31.48
N LEU A 332 -16.98 -12.73 -30.19
CA LEU A 332 -17.24 -13.93 -29.39
C LEU A 332 -18.19 -13.61 -28.23
N SER A 333 -19.43 -14.07 -28.36
CA SER A 333 -20.41 -14.09 -27.27
C SER A 333 -20.08 -15.15 -26.22
N VAL A 334 -20.47 -14.89 -24.98
CA VAL A 334 -20.21 -15.79 -23.84
C VAL A 334 -21.51 -16.44 -23.38
N ARG A 335 -21.44 -17.70 -22.92
CA ARG A 335 -22.49 -18.35 -22.15
C ARG A 335 -21.95 -18.85 -20.83
N GLN A 336 -22.71 -18.66 -19.76
CA GLN A 336 -22.35 -19.16 -18.44
C GLN A 336 -22.27 -20.69 -18.42
N THR A 337 -21.44 -21.23 -17.53
CA THR A 337 -21.37 -22.65 -17.18
C THR A 337 -21.44 -22.79 -15.68
N ASN A 338 -22.35 -23.62 -15.17
CA ASN A 338 -22.52 -23.79 -13.73
C ASN A 338 -21.22 -24.33 -13.11
N ALA A 339 -20.75 -23.63 -12.08
CA ALA A 339 -19.62 -24.01 -11.26
C ALA A 339 -20.06 -24.83 -10.04
N SER A 340 -19.08 -25.39 -9.35
CA SER A 340 -19.21 -26.13 -8.11
C SER A 340 -17.92 -25.94 -7.30
N VAL A 341 -18.05 -25.84 -5.98
CA VAL A 341 -16.94 -25.75 -5.03
C VAL A 341 -16.97 -26.98 -4.13
N THR A 342 -15.81 -27.53 -3.79
CA THR A 342 -15.65 -28.48 -2.68
C THR A 342 -14.71 -27.89 -1.65
N VAL A 343 -15.04 -27.97 -0.37
CA VAL A 343 -14.17 -27.52 0.73
C VAL A 343 -14.02 -28.62 1.80
N SER A 344 -12.78 -28.80 2.26
CA SER A 344 -12.36 -29.67 3.34
C SER A 344 -11.45 -28.91 4.31
N ARG A 345 -11.46 -29.31 5.58
CA ARG A 345 -10.63 -28.78 6.67
C ARG A 345 -9.48 -29.75 6.98
N SER A 346 -8.38 -29.27 7.54
CA SER A 346 -7.33 -30.13 8.11
C SER A 346 -7.79 -30.83 9.39
N ASP A 347 -8.46 -30.07 10.26
CA ASP A 347 -8.75 -30.46 11.64
C ASP A 347 -10.26 -30.30 11.92
N GLU A 348 -10.84 -31.21 12.71
CA GLU A 348 -12.28 -31.18 13.01
C GLU A 348 -12.64 -30.31 14.21
N THR A 349 -11.69 -30.11 15.12
CA THR A 349 -11.80 -29.29 16.32
C THR A 349 -10.72 -28.23 16.33
N ALA A 350 -11.03 -27.03 16.83
CA ALA A 350 -10.04 -25.98 17.02
C ALA A 350 -10.35 -25.08 18.23
N ARG A 351 -9.34 -24.42 18.77
CA ARG A 351 -9.37 -23.42 19.87
C ARG A 351 -8.94 -22.05 19.36
N TYR A 352 -9.12 -21.00 20.17
CA TYR A 352 -8.56 -19.66 19.90
C TYR A 352 -7.11 -19.72 19.40
N GLY A 353 -6.80 -18.96 18.36
CA GLY A 353 -5.44 -18.85 17.82
C GLY A 353 -4.96 -20.04 16.97
N GLU A 354 -5.58 -21.22 17.08
CA GLU A 354 -5.22 -22.37 16.24
C GLU A 354 -5.59 -22.11 14.76
N ILE A 355 -4.72 -22.57 13.85
CA ILE A 355 -4.87 -22.32 12.41
C ILE A 355 -5.53 -23.51 11.72
N VAL A 356 -6.81 -23.36 11.37
CA VAL A 356 -7.53 -24.35 10.55
C VAL A 356 -7.17 -24.14 9.08
N ARG A 357 -6.68 -25.19 8.41
CA ARG A 357 -6.36 -25.14 6.98
C ARG A 357 -7.52 -25.66 6.15
N PHE A 358 -8.24 -24.75 5.52
CA PHE A 358 -9.20 -25.06 4.48
C PHE A 358 -8.49 -25.38 3.17
N THR A 359 -9.03 -26.35 2.45
CA THR A 359 -8.52 -26.88 1.18
C THR A 359 -9.69 -27.19 0.27
N GLY A 360 -9.52 -27.09 -1.04
CA GLY A 360 -10.64 -27.34 -1.93
C GLY A 360 -10.34 -27.28 -3.40
N ARG A 361 -11.42 -27.30 -4.19
CA ARG A 361 -11.41 -27.35 -5.66
C ARG A 361 -12.62 -26.62 -6.21
N VAL A 362 -12.43 -25.91 -7.33
CA VAL A 362 -13.51 -25.37 -8.16
C VAL A 362 -13.60 -26.20 -9.44
N SER A 363 -14.80 -26.67 -9.80
CA SER A 363 -15.04 -27.40 -11.05
C SER A 363 -16.30 -26.92 -11.76
N ALA A 364 -16.25 -26.85 -13.09
CA ALA A 364 -17.39 -26.48 -13.94
C ALA A 364 -17.47 -27.41 -15.15
N ALA A 365 -18.67 -27.87 -15.51
CA ALA A 365 -18.88 -28.89 -16.55
C ALA A 365 -17.93 -30.12 -16.44
N GLY A 366 -17.67 -30.59 -15.22
CA GLY A 366 -16.82 -31.76 -14.95
C GLY A 366 -15.33 -31.55 -15.19
N ARG A 367 -14.84 -30.29 -15.21
CA ARG A 367 -13.41 -29.97 -15.30
C ARG A 367 -13.01 -28.93 -14.26
N ASP A 368 -11.76 -29.02 -13.82
CA ASP A 368 -11.13 -28.07 -12.92
C ASP A 368 -11.08 -26.65 -13.51
N VAL A 369 -11.41 -25.65 -12.71
CA VAL A 369 -11.37 -24.24 -13.12
C VAL A 369 -10.15 -23.57 -12.49
N ALA A 370 -9.16 -23.24 -13.31
CA ALA A 370 -7.98 -22.49 -12.91
C ALA A 370 -8.20 -20.97 -12.96
N ASN A 371 -7.38 -20.22 -12.22
CA ASN A 371 -7.36 -18.76 -12.19
C ASN A 371 -8.73 -18.13 -11.90
N VAL A 372 -9.42 -18.63 -10.88
CA VAL A 372 -10.69 -18.11 -10.33
C VAL A 372 -10.51 -17.82 -8.84
N PRO A 373 -10.94 -16.65 -8.34
CA PRO A 373 -10.89 -16.33 -6.91
C PRO A 373 -11.92 -17.14 -6.11
N VAL A 374 -11.52 -17.57 -4.92
CA VAL A 374 -12.35 -18.26 -3.93
C VAL A 374 -12.21 -17.56 -2.59
N ARG A 375 -13.30 -16.93 -2.13
CA ARG A 375 -13.45 -16.35 -0.78
C ARG A 375 -13.65 -17.49 0.21
N VAL A 376 -12.85 -17.58 1.27
CA VAL A 376 -13.01 -18.59 2.33
C VAL A 376 -13.14 -17.91 3.68
N SER A 377 -14.21 -18.20 4.43
CA SER A 377 -14.50 -17.58 5.73
C SER A 377 -14.76 -18.61 6.84
N LEU A 378 -14.50 -18.19 8.08
CA LEU A 378 -14.82 -18.87 9.33
C LEU A 378 -15.19 -17.79 10.37
N GLY A 379 -16.49 -17.52 10.54
CA GLY A 379 -16.96 -16.28 11.18
C GLY A 379 -16.59 -15.04 10.35
N GLU A 380 -16.28 -13.93 11.02
CA GLU A 380 -15.75 -12.69 10.40
C GLU A 380 -14.45 -12.94 9.63
N ARG A 381 -13.58 -13.81 10.16
CA ARG A 381 -12.24 -14.07 9.63
C ARG A 381 -12.32 -14.74 8.28
N SER A 382 -11.76 -14.10 7.27
CA SER A 382 -11.92 -14.53 5.89
C SER A 382 -10.80 -14.07 4.95
N ARG A 383 -10.56 -14.85 3.89
CA ARG A 383 -9.48 -14.63 2.92
C ARG A 383 -9.77 -15.23 1.54
N THR A 384 -9.45 -14.47 0.49
CA THR A 384 -9.60 -14.86 -0.91
C THR A 384 -8.28 -15.37 -1.46
N VAL A 385 -8.34 -16.48 -2.20
CA VAL A 385 -7.20 -17.01 -2.95
C VAL A 385 -7.64 -17.47 -4.33
N THR A 386 -6.78 -17.33 -5.32
CA THR A 386 -7.06 -17.78 -6.69
C THR A 386 -6.65 -19.24 -6.88
N THR A 387 -7.50 -20.01 -7.54
CA THR A 387 -7.29 -21.44 -7.82
C THR A 387 -6.07 -21.68 -8.71
N THR A 388 -5.27 -22.70 -8.37
CA THR A 388 -4.13 -23.15 -9.18
C THR A 388 -4.53 -23.62 -10.58
N ALA A 389 -3.55 -23.91 -11.44
CA ALA A 389 -3.74 -24.57 -12.74
C ALA A 389 -4.53 -25.90 -12.68
N ASN A 390 -4.61 -26.54 -11.51
CA ASN A 390 -5.38 -27.77 -11.26
C ASN A 390 -6.74 -27.50 -10.57
N GLY A 391 -7.20 -26.24 -10.55
CA GLY A 391 -8.45 -25.80 -9.94
C GLY A 391 -8.52 -25.87 -8.42
N THR A 392 -7.39 -26.07 -7.72
CA THR A 392 -7.34 -26.24 -6.26
C THR A 392 -7.04 -24.94 -5.51
N PHE A 393 -7.49 -24.85 -4.26
CA PHE A 393 -7.14 -23.77 -3.33
C PHE A 393 -6.74 -24.31 -1.94
N SER A 394 -6.01 -23.50 -1.16
CA SER A 394 -5.73 -23.72 0.27
C SER A 394 -5.64 -22.40 1.01
N VAL A 395 -6.39 -22.28 2.11
CA VAL A 395 -6.45 -21.08 2.96
C VAL A 395 -6.24 -21.50 4.42
N PRO A 396 -5.17 -21.03 5.09
CA PRO A 396 -5.08 -21.06 6.55
C PRO A 396 -5.88 -19.88 7.15
N LEU A 397 -6.77 -20.16 8.09
CA LEU A 397 -7.44 -19.13 8.92
C LEU A 397 -7.19 -19.43 10.41
N PRO A 398 -6.75 -18.46 11.24
CA PRO A 398 -6.76 -18.61 12.69
C PRO A 398 -8.20 -18.52 13.22
N VAL A 399 -8.49 -19.22 14.31
CA VAL A 399 -9.76 -19.07 15.05
C VAL A 399 -9.73 -17.77 15.88
N PRO A 400 -10.66 -16.82 15.67
CA PRO A 400 -10.73 -15.57 16.44
C PRO A 400 -11.46 -15.75 17.78
N ALA A 401 -11.30 -14.78 18.69
CA ALA A 401 -11.95 -14.78 20.01
C ALA A 401 -13.50 -14.70 19.92
N SER A 402 -14.02 -13.91 18.97
CA SER A 402 -15.47 -13.69 18.74
C SER A 402 -16.24 -14.97 18.37
N LEU A 403 -15.56 -16.00 17.85
CA LEU A 403 -16.21 -17.18 17.31
C LEU A 403 -16.67 -18.15 18.40
N ALA A 404 -17.98 -18.18 18.68
CA ALA A 404 -18.57 -18.92 19.78
C ALA A 404 -18.22 -20.43 19.84
N VAL A 405 -18.03 -20.96 21.06
CA VAL A 405 -17.87 -22.42 21.30
C VAL A 405 -19.05 -23.20 20.72
N GLY A 406 -18.78 -24.23 19.93
CA GLY A 406 -19.81 -25.04 19.29
C GLY A 406 -19.44 -25.48 17.87
N THR A 407 -20.40 -26.06 17.16
CA THR A 407 -20.25 -26.40 15.73
C THR A 407 -20.42 -25.14 14.89
N GLN A 408 -19.31 -24.56 14.45
CA GLN A 408 -19.28 -23.39 13.59
C GLN A 408 -19.19 -23.78 12.12
N THR A 409 -19.55 -22.87 11.22
CA THR A 409 -19.56 -23.13 9.77
C THR A 409 -18.53 -22.28 9.06
N ALA A 410 -17.57 -22.93 8.40
CA ALA A 410 -16.74 -22.31 7.38
C ALA A 410 -17.42 -22.36 6.01
N ASN A 411 -17.27 -21.32 5.21
CA ASN A 411 -17.81 -21.20 3.86
C ASN A 411 -16.68 -21.01 2.84
N ALA A 412 -16.79 -21.64 1.67
CA ALA A 412 -15.91 -21.38 0.53
C ALA A 412 -16.76 -21.04 -0.70
N ALA A 413 -16.58 -19.84 -1.24
CA ALA A 413 -17.43 -19.28 -2.28
C ALA A 413 -16.63 -18.72 -3.46
N VAL A 414 -17.05 -19.11 -4.67
CA VAL A 414 -16.78 -18.38 -5.90
C VAL A 414 -17.90 -17.35 -6.05
N ALA A 415 -17.65 -16.11 -5.63
CA ALA A 415 -18.58 -14.99 -5.75
C ALA A 415 -18.38 -14.29 -7.11
N LEU A 416 -18.94 -14.87 -8.17
CA LEU A 416 -18.86 -14.32 -9.54
C LEU A 416 -20.25 -14.03 -10.11
N THR A 417 -20.54 -12.74 -10.25
CA THR A 417 -21.75 -12.19 -10.89
C THR A 417 -21.51 -12.06 -12.40
N ASP A 418 -22.47 -12.48 -13.24
CA ASP A 418 -22.46 -12.32 -14.71
C ASP A 418 -21.15 -12.66 -15.44
N ARG A 419 -20.45 -13.72 -15.01
CA ARG A 419 -19.25 -14.25 -15.68
C ARG A 419 -19.50 -15.58 -16.41
N ALA A 420 -18.53 -15.99 -17.22
CA ALA A 420 -18.54 -17.22 -18.02
C ALA A 420 -18.65 -18.53 -17.21
N ILE A 421 -18.33 -18.50 -15.92
CA ILE A 421 -18.78 -19.48 -14.93
C ILE A 421 -19.74 -18.83 -13.92
N SER A 422 -20.67 -19.61 -13.38
CA SER A 422 -21.57 -19.12 -12.32
C SER A 422 -20.83 -18.92 -11.00
N SER A 423 -21.47 -18.19 -10.08
CA SER A 423 -21.16 -18.31 -8.66
C SER A 423 -21.43 -19.75 -8.15
N ALA A 424 -20.76 -20.12 -7.08
CA ALA A 424 -20.95 -21.40 -6.38
C ALA A 424 -20.40 -21.30 -4.95
N GLN A 425 -21.01 -21.98 -3.98
CA GLN A 425 -20.53 -22.02 -2.60
C GLN A 425 -20.65 -23.43 -2.01
N ASN A 426 -19.82 -23.74 -1.02
CA ASN A 426 -19.89 -24.98 -0.25
C ASN A 426 -19.37 -24.73 1.17
N ARG A 427 -19.85 -25.52 2.15
CA ARG A 427 -19.66 -25.27 3.58
C ARG A 427 -19.11 -26.49 4.28
N THR A 428 -18.32 -26.27 5.33
CA THR A 428 -17.82 -27.33 6.19
C THR A 428 -17.83 -26.89 7.65
N ALA A 429 -18.23 -27.79 8.55
CA ALA A 429 -18.27 -27.51 9.98
C ALA A 429 -16.86 -27.45 10.59
N VAL A 430 -16.70 -26.75 11.70
CA VAL A 430 -15.53 -26.81 12.60
C VAL A 430 -16.04 -26.79 14.04
N GLN A 431 -15.64 -27.74 14.87
CA GLN A 431 -16.04 -27.78 16.28
C GLN A 431 -15.10 -26.89 17.10
N ILE A 432 -15.52 -25.65 17.35
CA ILE A 432 -14.78 -24.73 18.20
C ILE A 432 -14.88 -25.20 19.65
N ARG A 433 -13.77 -25.08 20.38
CA ARG A 433 -13.61 -25.38 21.79
C ARG A 433 -13.21 -24.11 22.53
N SER A 434 -13.65 -24.04 23.78
CA SER A 434 -13.25 -23.03 24.75
C SER A 434 -11.74 -23.06 24.99
N THR A 435 -11.14 -21.93 25.39
CA THR A 435 -9.75 -21.81 25.81
C THR A 435 -9.69 -21.07 27.13
N GLU A 436 -9.10 -21.71 28.14
CA GLU A 436 -8.85 -21.11 29.46
C GLU A 436 -7.95 -19.87 29.30
N THR A 437 -8.27 -18.77 29.99
CA THR A 437 -7.42 -17.56 30.01
C THR A 437 -6.82 -17.31 31.37
N ASN A 438 -5.66 -16.64 31.37
CA ASN A 438 -4.92 -16.22 32.53
C ASN A 438 -4.66 -14.71 32.40
N LEU A 439 -5.32 -13.94 33.26
CA LEU A 439 -5.14 -12.51 33.43
C LEU A 439 -4.21 -12.28 34.62
N SER A 440 -3.22 -11.42 34.45
CA SER A 440 -2.35 -10.94 35.53
C SER A 440 -2.50 -9.43 35.69
N LEU A 441 -2.41 -8.95 36.94
CA LEU A 441 -2.48 -7.54 37.31
C LEU A 441 -1.31 -7.16 38.23
N SER A 442 -0.73 -6.00 37.96
CA SER A 442 0.30 -5.37 38.78
C SER A 442 0.03 -3.89 38.93
N ALA A 443 0.51 -3.30 40.02
CA ALA A 443 0.37 -1.88 40.30
C ALA A 443 1.70 -1.29 40.79
N THR A 444 1.97 -0.05 40.38
CA THR A 444 3.17 0.72 40.68
C THR A 444 2.79 2.18 40.90
N ASN A 445 3.73 3.00 41.40
CA ASN A 445 3.56 4.44 41.54
C ASN A 445 2.27 4.86 42.29
N VAL A 446 1.93 4.12 43.36
CA VAL A 446 0.74 4.35 44.18
C VAL A 446 0.93 5.63 45.01
N THR A 447 0.00 6.58 44.86
CA THR A 447 -0.09 7.83 45.62
C THR A 447 -1.35 7.84 46.48
N ASN A 448 -1.63 8.96 47.15
CA ASN A 448 -2.87 9.19 47.89
C ASN A 448 -4.10 9.49 47.00
N SER A 449 -3.96 9.46 45.66
CA SER A 449 -5.06 9.76 44.72
C SER A 449 -5.00 8.98 43.40
N ALA A 450 -3.92 8.25 43.11
CA ALA A 450 -3.78 7.48 41.87
C ALA A 450 -2.85 6.26 42.02
N ALA A 451 -2.95 5.32 41.09
CA ALA A 451 -1.96 4.26 40.88
C ALA A 451 -1.76 3.98 39.39
N GLN A 452 -0.57 3.53 39.01
CA GLN A 452 -0.29 3.08 37.65
C GLN A 452 -0.37 1.55 37.60
N ILE A 453 -1.36 1.04 36.89
CA ILE A 453 -1.59 -0.39 36.69
C ILE A 453 -1.01 -0.88 35.36
N SER A 454 -0.54 -2.12 35.37
CA SER A 454 -0.12 -2.89 34.20
C SER A 454 -0.62 -4.32 34.33
N GLY A 455 -1.22 -4.87 33.28
CA GLY A 455 -1.72 -6.25 33.27
C GLY A 455 -1.50 -6.93 31.93
N GLN A 456 -1.63 -8.25 31.91
CA GLN A 456 -1.51 -9.06 30.70
C GLN A 456 -2.53 -10.19 30.70
N LEU A 457 -3.26 -10.33 29.59
CA LEU A 457 -4.19 -11.43 29.29
C LEU A 457 -3.55 -12.41 28.31
N THR A 458 -3.54 -13.69 28.69
CA THR A 458 -3.01 -14.81 27.91
C THR A 458 -3.97 -15.99 27.93
N THR A 459 -3.81 -16.94 27.03
CA THR A 459 -4.34 -18.31 27.20
C THR A 459 -3.57 -19.05 28.30
N ASP A 460 -4.11 -20.15 28.82
CA ASP A 460 -3.38 -21.17 29.60
C ASP A 460 -2.01 -21.56 29.01
N SER A 461 -1.92 -21.65 27.68
CA SER A 461 -0.70 -21.99 26.93
C SER A 461 0.36 -20.89 26.86
N GLY A 462 0.05 -19.69 27.37
CA GLY A 462 0.91 -18.50 27.30
C GLY A 462 0.82 -17.69 25.99
N GLN A 463 -0.04 -18.08 25.05
CA GLN A 463 -0.34 -17.24 23.88
C GLN A 463 -1.04 -15.93 24.30
N PRO A 464 -0.60 -14.75 23.82
CA PRO A 464 -1.26 -13.48 24.12
C PRO A 464 -2.66 -13.40 23.49
N VAL A 465 -3.54 -12.65 24.15
CA VAL A 465 -4.95 -12.47 23.75
C VAL A 465 -5.22 -11.00 23.40
N SER A 466 -5.31 -10.70 22.12
CA SER A 466 -5.42 -9.34 21.56
C SER A 466 -6.85 -8.83 21.42
N SER A 467 -7.00 -7.50 21.39
CA SER A 467 -8.26 -6.81 21.09
C SER A 467 -9.42 -7.25 22.00
N GLN A 468 -9.15 -7.48 23.29
CA GLN A 468 -10.13 -7.90 24.29
C GLN A 468 -10.30 -6.86 25.41
N GLN A 469 -11.54 -6.65 25.85
CA GLN A 469 -11.88 -5.68 26.89
C GLN A 469 -11.69 -6.24 28.31
N ILE A 470 -10.84 -5.58 29.10
CA ILE A 470 -10.61 -5.87 30.52
C ILE A 470 -11.25 -4.74 31.35
N GLN A 471 -12.15 -5.10 32.26
CA GLN A 471 -12.74 -4.17 33.22
C GLN A 471 -11.84 -4.03 34.45
N ILE A 472 -11.47 -2.80 34.79
CA ILE A 472 -10.73 -2.46 36.00
C ILE A 472 -11.71 -1.93 37.05
N ARG A 473 -11.72 -2.56 38.23
CA ARG A 473 -12.60 -2.25 39.34
C ARG A 473 -11.81 -1.83 40.57
N VAL A 474 -12.25 -0.79 41.27
CA VAL A 474 -11.67 -0.30 42.54
C VAL A 474 -12.75 -0.42 43.60
N GLY A 475 -12.49 -1.16 44.68
CA GLY A 475 -13.49 -1.41 45.72
C GLY A 475 -14.75 -2.15 45.24
N GLY A 476 -14.69 -2.80 44.07
CA GLY A 476 -15.81 -3.48 43.41
C GLY A 476 -16.51 -2.67 42.30
N THR A 477 -16.33 -1.34 42.25
CA THR A 477 -16.90 -0.48 41.21
C THR A 477 -15.99 -0.44 39.98
N THR A 478 -16.51 -0.71 38.77
CA THR A 478 -15.74 -0.52 37.53
C THR A 478 -15.41 0.96 37.33
N VAL A 479 -14.12 1.29 37.27
CA VAL A 479 -13.62 2.67 37.07
C VAL A 479 -13.07 2.91 35.66
N LYS A 480 -12.69 1.86 34.94
CA LYS A 480 -12.18 1.94 33.57
C LYS A 480 -12.33 0.60 32.84
N THR A 481 -12.45 0.63 31.52
CA THR A 481 -12.26 -0.54 30.63
C THR A 481 -11.05 -0.27 29.76
N LEU A 482 -10.26 -1.30 29.46
CA LEU A 482 -9.03 -1.23 28.64
C LEU A 482 -9.06 -2.34 27.59
N SER A 483 -8.65 -2.06 26.35
CA SER A 483 -8.47 -3.08 25.31
C SER A 483 -7.02 -3.59 25.30
N THR A 484 -6.81 -4.88 25.06
CA THR A 484 -5.47 -5.50 25.00
C THR A 484 -4.76 -5.27 23.66
N ASP A 485 -3.45 -5.01 23.70
CA ASP A 485 -2.59 -5.00 22.51
C ASP A 485 -2.34 -6.42 21.93
N ALA A 486 -1.61 -6.54 20.82
CA ALA A 486 -1.24 -7.83 20.22
C ALA A 486 -0.34 -8.71 21.11
N ARG A 487 0.15 -8.21 22.24
CA ARG A 487 0.90 -8.94 23.28
C ARG A 487 0.02 -9.26 24.50
N GLY A 488 -1.28 -8.97 24.44
CA GLY A 488 -2.22 -9.15 25.54
C GLY A 488 -2.10 -8.11 26.65
N MET A 489 -1.32 -7.05 26.47
CA MET A 489 -0.98 -6.08 27.51
C MET A 489 -2.05 -4.99 27.65
N VAL A 490 -2.22 -4.50 28.87
CA VAL A 490 -2.92 -3.26 29.20
C VAL A 490 -2.10 -2.44 30.20
N GLN A 491 -2.10 -1.11 30.05
CA GLN A 491 -1.48 -0.19 31.00
C GLN A 491 -2.32 1.09 31.14
N SER A 492 -2.49 1.59 32.37
CA SER A 492 -3.20 2.85 32.61
C SER A 492 -2.84 3.43 33.99
N THR A 493 -2.99 4.74 34.16
CA THR A 493 -3.25 5.31 35.49
C THR A 493 -4.72 5.12 35.84
N ILE A 494 -5.03 4.88 37.11
CA ILE A 494 -6.38 4.89 37.68
C ILE A 494 -6.44 5.84 38.87
N GLY A 495 -7.60 6.46 39.09
CA GLY A 495 -7.88 7.24 40.29
C GLY A 495 -8.14 6.34 41.49
N LEU A 496 -7.68 6.79 42.66
CA LEU A 496 -7.93 6.21 43.99
C LEU A 496 -8.64 7.23 44.90
N GLU A 497 -9.38 8.16 44.30
CA GLU A 497 -10.14 9.17 45.04
C GLU A 497 -11.18 8.49 45.95
N GLU A 498 -11.41 9.06 47.13
CA GLU A 498 -12.18 8.48 48.25
C GLU A 498 -11.62 7.19 48.89
N ALA A 499 -10.65 6.49 48.28
CA ALA A 499 -10.05 5.28 48.85
C ALA A 499 -9.14 5.60 50.06
N ASN A 500 -9.49 5.08 51.24
CA ASN A 500 -8.76 5.33 52.48
C ASN A 500 -8.26 4.02 53.10
N GLY A 501 -6.95 3.92 53.36
CA GLY A 501 -6.33 2.72 53.94
C GLY A 501 -5.95 1.69 52.88
N SER A 502 -6.47 0.47 52.99
CA SER A 502 -6.23 -0.59 52.00
C SER A 502 -7.38 -0.68 51.01
N VAL A 503 -7.08 -0.74 49.71
CA VAL A 503 -8.07 -0.87 48.64
C VAL A 503 -7.69 -1.97 47.65
N THR A 504 -8.62 -2.86 47.35
CA THR A 504 -8.45 -3.87 46.31
C THR A 504 -8.74 -3.27 44.94
N VAL A 505 -7.79 -3.43 44.02
CA VAL A 505 -7.98 -3.19 42.58
C VAL A 505 -8.06 -4.53 41.89
N THR A 506 -9.11 -4.75 41.11
CA THR A 506 -9.39 -6.02 40.42
C THR A 506 -9.47 -5.78 38.93
N ALA A 507 -8.74 -6.56 38.14
CA ALA A 507 -8.93 -6.65 36.70
C ALA A 507 -9.78 -7.89 36.41
N ALA A 508 -10.78 -7.75 35.54
CA ALA A 508 -11.67 -8.83 35.14
C ALA A 508 -11.83 -8.83 33.62
N TYR A 509 -11.46 -9.94 33.00
CA TYR A 509 -11.84 -10.30 31.65
C TYR A 509 -13.08 -11.20 31.73
N ASP A 510 -14.19 -10.74 31.16
CA ASP A 510 -15.49 -11.41 31.24
C ASP A 510 -16.20 -11.28 29.87
N PRO A 511 -15.87 -12.16 28.91
CA PRO A 511 -16.32 -12.00 27.52
C PRO A 511 -17.78 -12.40 27.34
N ASN A 512 -18.54 -11.56 26.63
CA ASN A 512 -19.95 -11.80 26.29
C ASN A 512 -20.10 -12.83 25.15
N GLY A 513 -19.59 -14.05 25.37
CA GLY A 513 -19.56 -15.14 24.38
C GLY A 513 -18.17 -15.39 23.81
N GLY A 514 -18.10 -15.86 22.56
CA GLY A 514 -16.83 -16.25 21.93
C GLY A 514 -16.33 -17.63 22.40
N ASN A 515 -15.00 -17.81 22.40
CA ASN A 515 -14.33 -19.08 22.76
C ASN A 515 -13.23 -18.94 23.82
N LEU A 516 -13.19 -17.83 24.53
CA LEU A 516 -12.26 -17.58 25.61
C LEU A 516 -13.02 -17.62 26.95
N GLU A 517 -12.42 -18.23 27.97
CA GLU A 517 -13.02 -18.30 29.30
C GLU A 517 -12.69 -17.04 30.13
N PRO A 518 -13.60 -16.58 31.01
CA PRO A 518 -13.37 -15.42 31.86
C PRO A 518 -12.21 -15.65 32.84
N SER A 519 -11.47 -14.60 33.16
CA SER A 519 -10.39 -14.63 34.15
C SER A 519 -10.29 -13.31 34.91
N THR A 520 -9.75 -13.35 36.13
CA THR A 520 -9.65 -12.19 37.00
C THR A 520 -8.44 -12.28 37.92
N ASP A 521 -7.82 -11.15 38.18
CA ASP A 521 -6.71 -11.01 39.14
C ASP A 521 -6.89 -9.71 39.95
N ALA A 522 -6.33 -9.68 41.16
CA ALA A 522 -6.54 -8.60 42.10
C ALA A 522 -5.29 -8.28 42.92
N VAL A 523 -4.99 -6.98 43.02
CA VAL A 523 -3.88 -6.45 43.81
C VAL A 523 -4.42 -5.57 44.94
N GLU A 524 -3.88 -5.75 46.15
CA GLU A 524 -4.22 -4.93 47.32
C GLU A 524 -3.24 -3.75 47.42
N LEU A 525 -3.77 -2.52 47.46
CA LEU A 525 -2.99 -1.28 47.50
C LEU A 525 -3.16 -0.57 48.84
N THR A 526 -2.05 -0.34 49.54
CA THR A 526 -2.02 0.55 50.71
C THR A 526 -1.90 2.00 50.25
N VAL A 527 -2.98 2.78 50.38
CA VAL A 527 -3.04 4.20 50.02
C VAL A 527 -2.35 5.04 51.11
N PRO A 528 -1.33 5.87 50.79
CA PRO A 528 -0.67 6.72 51.77
C PRO A 528 -1.60 7.80 52.35
N SER A 529 -1.79 7.82 53.66
CA SER A 529 -2.61 8.82 54.35
C SER A 529 -1.93 10.20 54.40
N GLY A 530 -2.43 11.17 53.64
CA GLY A 530 -1.83 12.51 53.52
C GLY A 530 -2.13 13.46 54.69
N GLU A 531 -1.30 13.44 55.74
CA GLU A 531 -1.35 14.46 56.81
C GLU A 531 -1.00 15.86 56.27
N HIS A 532 -1.97 16.77 56.32
CA HIS A 532 -1.82 18.17 55.91
C HIS A 532 -1.04 18.99 56.96
N THR A 533 0.30 18.86 56.97
CA THR A 533 1.19 19.76 57.74
C THR A 533 1.63 20.95 56.88
N GLY A 534 0.78 21.97 56.83
CA GLY A 534 1.01 23.17 56.04
C GLY A 534 2.10 24.10 56.60
N THR A 535 3.34 23.96 56.13
CA THR A 535 4.37 25.01 56.20
C THR A 535 5.05 25.17 54.84
N GLY A 536 4.72 26.25 54.12
CA GLY A 536 5.23 26.48 52.77
C GLY A 536 6.69 26.93 52.74
N THR A 537 7.51 26.22 51.95
CA THR A 537 8.83 26.68 51.48
C THR A 537 8.96 26.36 49.99
N SER A 538 9.51 27.30 49.22
CA SER A 538 9.56 27.22 47.75
C SER A 538 10.71 26.34 47.25
N TRP A 539 10.43 25.32 46.45
CA TRP A 539 11.43 24.38 45.91
C TRP A 539 12.09 24.85 44.60
N TRP A 540 12.55 26.10 44.58
CA TRP A 540 13.63 26.54 43.70
C TRP A 540 14.84 26.85 44.59
N ASN A 541 15.73 25.87 44.82
CA ASN A 541 17.19 26.02 45.03
C ASN A 541 17.87 24.79 45.70
N ALA A 542 18.62 24.02 44.88
CA ALA A 542 19.89 23.33 45.26
C ALA A 542 19.84 22.20 46.34
N PRO A 543 20.98 21.56 46.73
CA PRO A 543 21.63 20.56 45.87
C PRO A 543 22.10 19.25 46.57
N THR A 544 22.32 18.20 45.76
CA THR A 544 23.27 17.07 45.93
C THR A 544 23.63 16.50 47.33
N GLY A 545 23.31 15.21 47.56
CA GLY A 545 24.27 14.26 48.17
C GLY A 545 23.76 13.28 49.26
N PHE A 546 24.36 12.06 49.25
CA PHE A 546 24.20 10.90 50.17
C PHE A 546 22.90 10.04 50.00
N ILE A 547 22.90 8.68 49.87
CA ILE A 547 23.72 7.54 50.40
C ILE A 547 23.40 7.28 51.89
N ALA A 548 23.00 6.10 52.43
CA ALA A 548 23.03 4.68 52.03
C ALA A 548 22.00 3.86 52.89
N ILE A 549 21.69 2.55 52.77
CA ILE A 549 21.76 1.44 51.77
C ILE A 549 20.95 0.23 52.36
N VAL A 550 20.70 -0.86 51.59
CA VAL A 550 19.96 -2.12 51.93
C VAL A 550 18.43 -2.04 51.79
N GLY A 551 17.70 -3.03 51.20
CA GLY A 551 18.12 -4.09 50.26
C GLY A 551 17.64 -5.54 50.53
N LEU A 552 17.57 -6.33 49.45
CA LEU A 552 17.54 -7.81 49.33
C LEU A 552 16.26 -8.60 49.70
N LEU A 553 15.57 -9.14 48.68
CA LEU A 553 15.56 -10.59 48.40
C LEU A 553 14.91 -10.91 47.04
N ALA A 554 15.70 -11.49 46.12
CA ALA A 554 15.21 -12.13 44.90
C ALA A 554 15.46 -13.64 44.99
N VAL A 555 14.47 -14.46 44.67
CA VAL A 555 14.60 -15.92 44.68
C VAL A 555 14.81 -16.42 43.26
N LEU A 556 16.07 -16.67 42.90
CA LEU A 556 16.43 -17.48 41.73
C LEU A 556 17.03 -18.81 42.22
N GLY A 557 16.38 -19.92 41.88
CA GLY A 557 16.79 -21.26 42.29
C GLY A 557 18.08 -21.71 41.59
N THR A 558 19.06 -22.19 42.36
CA THR A 558 20.36 -22.61 41.84
C THR A 558 20.47 -24.12 41.65
N SER A 559 20.75 -24.55 40.42
CA SER A 559 21.41 -25.83 40.10
C SER A 559 21.90 -25.82 38.65
N GLY A 560 23.11 -26.26 38.31
CA GLY A 560 24.28 -26.57 39.14
C GLY A 560 25.49 -26.84 38.22
N ILE A 561 26.67 -26.29 38.52
CA ILE A 561 27.85 -26.39 37.65
C ILE A 561 28.72 -27.58 38.02
N VAL A 562 28.97 -28.51 37.08
CA VAL A 562 30.07 -29.48 37.14
C VAL A 562 30.70 -29.68 35.76
N ALA A 563 31.98 -29.30 35.67
CA ALA A 563 33.04 -29.75 34.74
C ALA A 563 32.88 -29.61 33.20
N ALA A 564 34.03 -29.28 32.59
CA ALA A 564 34.35 -29.38 31.16
C ALA A 564 34.57 -30.88 30.75
N GLU A 565 34.82 -31.30 29.51
CA GLU A 565 35.54 -30.66 28.39
C GLU A 565 35.00 -31.05 26.99
N ALA A 566 35.50 -30.36 25.95
CA ALA A 566 35.70 -30.76 24.54
C ALA A 566 34.76 -31.79 23.87
N LEU A 567 34.20 -31.42 22.69
CA LEU A 567 34.85 -31.68 21.39
C LEU A 567 34.14 -30.93 20.24
N GLU A 568 34.84 -30.73 19.12
CA GLU A 568 34.29 -30.20 17.87
C GLU A 568 33.50 -31.27 17.09
N LEU A 569 32.40 -30.90 16.40
CA LEU A 569 32.12 -31.25 14.98
C LEU A 569 30.73 -30.80 14.47
N LEU A 570 30.69 -30.53 13.16
CA LEU A 570 29.55 -30.21 12.28
C LEU A 570 29.22 -31.44 11.39
N PRO A 571 28.18 -31.48 10.50
CA PRO A 571 26.91 -30.72 10.43
C PRO A 571 25.65 -31.54 9.95
N THR A 572 24.48 -30.87 9.94
CA THR A 572 23.32 -31.05 9.01
C THR A 572 22.40 -32.30 9.00
N ARG A 573 21.14 -32.02 8.62
CA ARG A 573 20.04 -32.90 8.12
C ARG A 573 19.37 -33.90 9.07
N ILE A 574 18.06 -33.70 9.29
CA ILE A 574 17.02 -34.66 8.87
C ILE A 574 15.86 -33.89 8.22
N LEU A 575 15.37 -34.38 7.09
CA LEU A 575 14.03 -34.16 6.53
C LEU A 575 13.54 -35.55 6.07
N ASP A 576 12.22 -35.77 5.97
CA ASP A 576 11.58 -37.06 5.65
C ASP A 576 11.70 -38.08 6.81
N LEU A 577 10.69 -38.88 7.19
CA LEU A 577 9.67 -39.55 6.38
C LEU A 577 8.27 -39.61 7.02
N LEU A 578 7.25 -39.37 6.19
CA LEU A 578 5.88 -39.86 6.43
C LEU A 578 5.79 -41.36 6.11
N SER A 579 5.39 -42.21 7.06
CA SER A 579 4.68 -43.47 6.78
C SER A 579 4.27 -44.26 8.02
N ARG A 580 3.19 -45.04 7.87
CA ARG A 580 2.51 -45.91 8.86
C ARG A 580 1.58 -45.11 9.80
N LYS A 581 0.34 -45.53 10.05
CA LYS A 581 -0.36 -46.75 9.56
C LYS A 581 -1.87 -46.51 9.43
N ARG A 582 -2.49 -47.10 8.41
CA ARG A 582 -3.93 -47.40 8.47
C ARG A 582 -4.16 -48.48 9.52
N ASP A 583 -5.19 -48.30 10.34
CA ASP A 583 -6.30 -49.24 10.58
C ASP A 583 -6.93 -48.97 11.94
N GLN A 584 -8.23 -48.62 11.98
CA GLN A 584 -9.24 -49.39 12.70
C GLN A 584 -10.65 -48.84 12.40
N LYS A 585 -11.60 -49.72 12.06
CA LYS A 585 -13.03 -49.41 12.10
C LYS A 585 -13.49 -49.38 13.56
N GLN A 586 -14.38 -48.46 13.92
CA GLN A 586 -15.62 -48.89 14.56
C GLN A 586 -16.76 -47.90 14.32
N SER A 587 -17.97 -48.43 14.14
CA SER A 587 -19.22 -47.68 14.06
C SER A 587 -19.91 -47.66 15.42
N VAL A 588 -20.47 -46.52 15.81
CA VAL A 588 -21.64 -46.47 16.69
C VAL A 588 -22.62 -45.46 16.10
N SER A 589 -23.82 -45.92 15.76
CA SER A 589 -24.97 -45.04 15.55
C SER A 589 -25.64 -44.82 16.90
N SER A 590 -25.93 -43.57 17.23
CA SER A 590 -26.94 -43.20 18.22
C SER A 590 -27.87 -42.17 17.60
N GLU A 591 -29.13 -42.23 18.00
CA GLU A 591 -30.30 -41.57 17.42
C GLU A 591 -31.02 -40.79 18.54
N ILE A 592 -32.01 -39.95 18.20
CA ILE A 592 -32.95 -39.29 19.13
C ILE A 592 -32.29 -38.12 19.94
N ALA A 593 -32.92 -36.97 20.19
CA ALA A 593 -34.29 -36.49 19.91
C ALA A 593 -34.30 -35.11 19.21
N ALA A 594 -35.45 -34.72 18.68
CA ALA A 594 -35.80 -33.32 18.43
C ALA A 594 -36.59 -32.74 19.62
N ALA A 595 -36.56 -31.40 19.76
CA ALA A 595 -37.49 -30.64 20.59
C ALA A 595 -37.83 -29.32 19.88
N GLU A 596 -39.11 -28.95 19.91
CA GLU A 596 -39.67 -27.72 19.33
C GLU A 596 -39.35 -26.52 20.26
N THR A 597 -38.81 -25.42 19.72
CA THR A 597 -39.56 -24.20 19.31
C THR A 597 -39.90 -23.26 20.46
N GLU A 598 -39.33 -22.05 20.44
CA GLU A 598 -40.08 -20.82 20.69
C GLU A 598 -39.39 -19.63 20.00
N GLU A 599 -40.18 -18.74 19.38
CA GLU A 599 -39.68 -17.48 18.80
C GLU A 599 -39.69 -16.38 19.87
N ILE A 600 -38.60 -15.62 19.98
CA ILE A 600 -38.61 -14.31 20.67
C ILE A 600 -38.04 -13.26 19.72
N THR A 601 -38.93 -12.54 19.06
CA THR A 601 -38.58 -11.45 18.13
C THR A 601 -38.54 -10.11 18.85
N THR A 602 -37.34 -9.54 19.08
CA THR A 602 -37.22 -8.10 19.36
C THR A 602 -35.87 -7.51 18.94
N THR A 603 -35.93 -6.39 18.20
CA THR A 603 -34.88 -5.34 18.09
C THR A 603 -33.44 -5.78 17.79
N ALA A 604 -33.14 -6.00 16.51
CA ALA A 604 -31.78 -6.00 15.94
C ALA A 604 -31.76 -5.39 14.51
N THR A 605 -32.67 -4.46 14.22
CA THR A 605 -33.03 -4.04 12.84
C THR A 605 -32.41 -2.69 12.43
N ALA A 606 -31.71 -1.99 13.34
CA ALA A 606 -30.94 -0.78 13.03
C ALA A 606 -29.55 -1.15 12.49
N ASP A 607 -28.62 -1.58 13.37
CA ASP A 607 -27.22 -1.97 13.04
C ASP A 607 -27.10 -2.83 11.76
N ALA A 608 -27.87 -3.91 11.70
CA ALA A 608 -27.83 -4.87 10.59
C ALA A 608 -28.33 -4.30 9.24
N THR A 609 -28.92 -3.10 9.25
CA THR A 609 -29.28 -2.34 8.04
C THR A 609 -28.16 -1.39 7.62
N GLU A 610 -27.31 -0.95 8.55
CA GLU A 610 -26.27 0.07 8.31
C GLU A 610 -24.93 -0.57 7.86
N SER A 611 -24.45 -1.63 8.53
CA SER A 611 -23.34 -2.47 8.01
C SER A 611 -23.69 -3.02 6.61
N ALA A 612 -24.90 -3.56 6.44
CA ALA A 612 -25.36 -4.08 5.15
C ALA A 612 -25.53 -2.99 4.05
N ALA A 613 -25.71 -1.72 4.42
CA ALA A 613 -25.73 -0.61 3.47
C ALA A 613 -24.31 -0.25 3.01
N VAL A 614 -23.35 -0.15 3.93
CA VAL A 614 -21.93 0.10 3.60
C VAL A 614 -21.34 -1.05 2.78
N ASP A 615 -21.69 -2.30 3.11
CA ASP A 615 -21.23 -3.48 2.35
C ASP A 615 -21.79 -3.51 0.92
N ALA A 616 -23.05 -3.05 0.75
CA ALA A 616 -23.66 -2.87 -0.56
C ALA A 616 -23.06 -1.67 -1.35
N GLU A 617 -22.70 -0.58 -0.68
CA GLU A 617 -22.05 0.58 -1.30
C GLU A 617 -20.63 0.25 -1.77
N LEU A 618 -19.83 -0.38 -0.90
CA LEU A 618 -18.48 -0.87 -1.20
C LEU A 618 -18.51 -1.85 -2.39
N ALA A 619 -19.45 -2.80 -2.41
CA ALA A 619 -19.64 -3.69 -3.55
C ALA A 619 -20.05 -2.92 -4.83
N ALA A 620 -20.97 -1.96 -4.73
CA ALA A 620 -21.47 -1.19 -5.87
C ALA A 620 -20.39 -0.32 -6.55
N VAL A 621 -19.42 0.22 -5.78
CA VAL A 621 -18.31 0.99 -6.35
C VAL A 621 -17.17 0.08 -6.85
N VAL A 622 -16.85 -1.00 -6.13
CA VAL A 622 -15.65 -1.81 -6.41
C VAL A 622 -15.89 -2.94 -7.42
N GLU A 623 -17.05 -3.61 -7.43
CA GLU A 623 -17.34 -4.66 -8.41
C GLU A 623 -17.23 -4.19 -9.88
N PRO A 624 -17.70 -2.98 -10.27
CA PRO A 624 -17.55 -2.48 -11.64
C PRO A 624 -16.11 -2.22 -12.07
N GLN A 625 -15.20 -1.87 -11.14
CA GLN A 625 -13.77 -1.71 -11.44
C GLN A 625 -13.14 -3.09 -11.67
N LEU A 626 -13.35 -4.02 -10.73
CA LEU A 626 -12.94 -5.41 -10.85
C LEU A 626 -13.56 -6.11 -12.08
N ALA A 627 -14.73 -5.71 -12.55
CA ALA A 627 -15.36 -6.22 -13.78
C ALA A 627 -14.60 -5.85 -15.06
N ARG A 628 -13.91 -4.70 -15.07
CA ARG A 628 -13.15 -4.21 -16.24
C ARG A 628 -11.67 -4.60 -16.20
N GLY A 629 -11.22 -5.22 -15.12
CA GLY A 629 -9.79 -5.48 -14.86
C GLY A 629 -9.03 -4.26 -14.35
N ALA A 630 -9.76 -3.23 -13.93
CA ALA A 630 -9.26 -2.00 -13.32
C ALA A 630 -8.97 -2.29 -11.83
N THR A 631 -7.79 -2.88 -11.56
CA THR A 631 -7.44 -3.40 -10.23
C THR A 631 -6.87 -2.34 -9.29
N ASP A 632 -6.22 -1.32 -9.83
CA ASP A 632 -5.73 -0.19 -9.03
C ASP A 632 -6.92 0.69 -8.63
N GLU A 633 -7.80 0.97 -9.57
CA GLU A 633 -9.03 1.74 -9.38
C GLU A 633 -10.03 1.03 -8.44
N ALA A 634 -9.98 -0.30 -8.36
CA ALA A 634 -10.70 -1.09 -7.36
C ALA A 634 -10.15 -0.90 -5.94
N VAL A 635 -8.81 -0.89 -5.77
CA VAL A 635 -8.16 -0.68 -4.47
C VAL A 635 -8.29 0.77 -4.01
N ILE A 636 -8.19 1.74 -4.92
CA ILE A 636 -8.44 3.16 -4.65
C ILE A 636 -9.87 3.36 -4.12
N ALA A 637 -10.88 2.87 -4.85
CA ALA A 637 -12.27 2.94 -4.41
C ALA A 637 -12.50 2.23 -3.07
N THR A 638 -11.91 1.04 -2.88
CA THR A 638 -11.98 0.30 -1.60
C THR A 638 -11.44 1.17 -0.46
N TYR A 639 -10.28 1.80 -0.65
CA TYR A 639 -9.66 2.65 0.36
C TYR A 639 -10.49 3.90 0.67
N GLU A 640 -11.02 4.59 -0.34
CA GLU A 640 -11.82 5.82 -0.16
C GLU A 640 -13.13 5.56 0.61
N THR A 641 -13.82 4.44 0.37
CA THR A 641 -15.01 4.05 1.14
C THR A 641 -14.67 3.80 2.62
N ILE A 642 -13.61 3.03 2.92
CA ILE A 642 -13.21 2.76 4.31
C ILE A 642 -12.65 4.01 5.01
N ARG A 643 -11.88 4.85 4.29
CA ARG A 643 -11.43 6.18 4.75
C ARG A 643 -12.61 7.05 5.19
N THR A 644 -13.71 7.03 4.44
CA THR A 644 -14.91 7.79 4.78
C THR A 644 -15.52 7.28 6.09
N LYS A 645 -15.76 5.96 6.23
CA LYS A 645 -16.28 5.40 7.49
C LYS A 645 -15.33 5.65 8.68
N MET A 646 -14.01 5.56 8.49
CA MET A 646 -13.01 5.81 9.55
C MET A 646 -12.95 7.26 10.00
N THR A 647 -13.05 8.22 9.09
CA THR A 647 -13.07 9.65 9.45
C THR A 647 -14.36 10.02 10.18
N ASP A 648 -15.52 9.54 9.71
CA ASP A 648 -16.80 9.73 10.41
C ASP A 648 -16.85 9.04 11.79
N SER A 649 -16.26 7.85 11.94
CA SER A 649 -16.29 7.06 13.18
C SER A 649 -15.33 7.59 14.26
N LEU A 650 -14.08 7.90 13.91
CA LEU A 650 -13.12 8.45 14.87
C LEU A 650 -13.37 9.93 15.19
N GLY A 651 -14.36 10.57 14.54
CA GLY A 651 -14.66 11.99 14.67
C GLY A 651 -13.53 12.90 14.17
N VAL A 652 -12.64 12.38 13.32
CA VAL A 652 -11.47 13.10 12.79
C VAL A 652 -11.80 13.76 11.46
N GLU A 653 -11.20 14.93 11.22
CA GLU A 653 -11.51 15.75 10.07
C GLU A 653 -11.07 15.06 8.76
N LYS A 654 -11.86 15.25 7.68
CA LYS A 654 -11.80 14.35 6.51
C LYS A 654 -10.61 14.58 5.59
N SER A 655 -9.75 15.54 5.90
CA SER A 655 -8.63 15.91 5.04
C SER A 655 -7.40 15.03 5.27
N LEU A 656 -7.11 14.67 6.53
CA LEU A 656 -5.96 13.87 6.98
C LEU A 656 -5.45 12.93 5.89
N THR A 657 -4.16 12.98 5.52
CA THR A 657 -3.64 12.05 4.49
C THR A 657 -3.83 10.61 4.90
N HIS A 658 -3.76 9.69 3.95
CA HIS A 658 -3.82 8.24 4.22
C HIS A 658 -2.78 7.74 5.24
N TRP A 659 -1.66 8.44 5.41
CA TRP A 659 -0.67 8.17 6.46
C TRP A 659 -0.99 8.87 7.79
N GLU A 660 -1.47 10.11 7.78
CA GLU A 660 -1.87 10.83 9.01
C GLU A 660 -3.15 10.21 9.63
N LEU A 661 -4.13 9.84 8.81
CA LEU A 661 -5.30 9.07 9.22
C LEU A 661 -4.91 7.67 9.72
N LEU A 662 -3.93 7.02 9.10
CA LEU A 662 -3.42 5.75 9.62
C LEU A 662 -2.77 5.91 11.00
N GLU A 663 -2.11 7.02 11.29
CA GLU A 663 -1.54 7.26 12.61
C GLU A 663 -2.63 7.53 13.67
N HIS A 664 -3.73 8.19 13.32
CA HIS A 664 -4.91 8.29 14.18
C HIS A 664 -5.58 6.92 14.40
N VAL A 665 -5.74 6.11 13.35
CA VAL A 665 -6.23 4.73 13.45
C VAL A 665 -5.30 3.89 14.34
N ARG A 666 -3.97 4.08 14.30
CA ARG A 666 -3.03 3.40 15.21
C ARG A 666 -3.07 3.87 16.66
N ALA A 667 -3.53 5.09 16.91
CA ALA A 667 -3.64 5.64 18.25
C ALA A 667 -4.94 5.19 18.95
N GLU A 668 -6.06 5.21 18.21
CA GLU A 668 -7.41 5.03 18.78
C GLU A 668 -8.08 3.69 18.41
N ALA A 669 -7.67 3.03 17.31
CA ALA A 669 -8.31 1.77 16.88
C ALA A 669 -7.63 0.51 17.46
N SER A 670 -8.30 -0.64 17.33
CA SER A 670 -7.72 -1.95 17.72
C SER A 670 -6.49 -2.28 16.86
N GLU A 671 -5.56 -3.10 17.38
CA GLU A 671 -4.34 -3.44 16.63
C GLU A 671 -4.65 -4.29 15.38
N ASP A 672 -5.74 -5.07 15.41
CA ASP A 672 -6.32 -5.73 14.23
C ASP A 672 -6.72 -4.72 13.14
N VAL A 673 -7.55 -3.72 13.49
CA VAL A 673 -7.99 -2.66 12.57
C VAL A 673 -6.81 -1.82 12.11
N SER A 674 -5.84 -1.54 12.98
CA SER A 674 -4.62 -0.78 12.66
C SER A 674 -3.68 -1.51 11.70
N ALA A 675 -3.54 -2.83 11.85
CA ALA A 675 -2.78 -3.67 10.93
C ALA A 675 -3.48 -3.75 9.56
N ILE A 676 -4.79 -3.95 9.56
CA ILE A 676 -5.62 -3.97 8.35
C ILE A 676 -5.59 -2.61 7.62
N PHE A 677 -5.76 -1.49 8.34
CA PHE A 677 -5.72 -0.16 7.74
C PHE A 677 -4.30 0.21 7.29
N THR A 678 -3.25 -0.30 7.96
CA THR A 678 -1.87 -0.21 7.44
C THR A 678 -1.75 -0.95 6.10
N GLU A 679 -2.34 -2.14 5.99
CA GLU A 679 -2.31 -2.97 4.78
C GLU A 679 -3.09 -2.33 3.62
N LEU A 680 -4.25 -1.73 3.91
CA LEU A 680 -5.06 -0.95 2.98
C LEU A 680 -4.37 0.34 2.54
N THR A 681 -3.85 1.16 3.46
CA THR A 681 -3.07 2.36 3.12
C THR A 681 -1.85 2.00 2.27
N SER A 682 -1.12 0.94 2.60
CA SER A 682 0.05 0.50 1.82
C SER A 682 -0.31 0.03 0.41
N ALA A 683 -1.50 -0.54 0.22
CA ALA A 683 -1.96 -0.99 -1.08
C ALA A 683 -2.65 0.11 -1.91
N TYR A 684 -3.29 1.07 -1.24
CA TYR A 684 -3.72 2.33 -1.84
C TYR A 684 -2.51 3.09 -2.40
N GLU A 685 -1.43 3.18 -1.63
CA GLU A 685 -0.16 3.76 -2.11
C GLU A 685 0.37 3.02 -3.35
N GLN A 686 0.31 1.67 -3.35
CA GLN A 686 0.70 0.89 -4.53
C GLN A 686 -0.20 1.19 -5.74
N ALA A 687 -1.53 1.18 -5.57
CA ALA A 687 -2.49 1.39 -6.65
C ALA A 687 -2.42 2.81 -7.24
N ALA A 688 -2.35 3.83 -6.38
CA ALA A 688 -2.37 5.23 -6.79
C ALA A 688 -1.02 5.70 -7.37
N TYR A 689 0.11 5.21 -6.83
CA TYR A 689 1.43 5.80 -7.09
C TYR A 689 2.48 4.84 -7.66
N ALA A 690 2.42 3.53 -7.40
CA ALA A 690 3.45 2.59 -7.87
C ALA A 690 3.26 2.14 -9.34
N PRO A 691 4.33 1.74 -10.05
CA PRO A 691 4.26 1.35 -11.47
C PRO A 691 3.85 -0.11 -11.72
N GLU A 692 3.90 -1.00 -10.72
CA GLU A 692 3.33 -2.35 -10.82
C GLU A 692 1.90 -2.37 -10.26
N PRO A 693 0.86 -2.59 -11.09
CA PRO A 693 -0.52 -2.55 -10.66
C PRO A 693 -0.80 -3.65 -9.63
N VAL A 694 -1.67 -3.36 -8.66
CA VAL A 694 -2.02 -4.29 -7.59
C VAL A 694 -2.64 -5.54 -8.23
N GLN A 695 -2.02 -6.69 -8.00
CA GLN A 695 -2.45 -7.95 -8.61
C GLN A 695 -3.89 -8.26 -8.19
N ARG A 696 -4.71 -8.76 -9.13
CA ARG A 696 -6.15 -9.00 -8.92
C ARG A 696 -6.46 -9.80 -7.64
N ASP A 697 -5.65 -10.80 -7.34
CA ASP A 697 -5.77 -11.63 -6.13
C ASP A 697 -5.58 -10.79 -4.86
N ARG A 698 -4.62 -9.86 -4.88
CA ARG A 698 -4.33 -8.94 -3.79
C ARG A 698 -5.40 -7.86 -3.66
N ALA A 699 -5.90 -7.30 -4.76
CA ALA A 699 -7.03 -6.37 -4.75
C ALA A 699 -8.30 -6.99 -4.14
N LEU A 700 -8.54 -8.28 -4.39
CA LEU A 700 -9.65 -9.03 -3.78
C LEU A 700 -9.41 -9.37 -2.31
N GLU A 701 -8.18 -9.74 -1.94
CA GLU A 701 -7.78 -9.94 -0.54
C GLU A 701 -7.97 -8.66 0.28
N LEU A 702 -7.59 -7.50 -0.27
CA LEU A 702 -7.76 -6.18 0.34
C LEU A 702 -9.23 -5.77 0.47
N LEU A 703 -10.08 -6.07 -0.52
CA LEU A 703 -11.52 -5.80 -0.44
C LEU A 703 -12.19 -6.60 0.69
N GLU A 704 -11.84 -7.87 0.84
CA GLU A 704 -12.35 -8.74 1.92
C GLU A 704 -11.79 -8.38 3.30
N VAL A 705 -10.58 -7.84 3.34
CA VAL A 705 -9.95 -7.29 4.54
C VAL A 705 -10.54 -5.92 4.90
N ALA A 706 -10.95 -5.11 3.91
CA ALA A 706 -11.73 -3.88 4.10
C ALA A 706 -13.13 -4.13 4.66
N GLN A 707 -13.83 -5.18 4.22
CA GLN A 707 -15.11 -5.59 4.83
C GLN A 707 -14.95 -5.90 6.33
N GLN A 708 -13.85 -6.54 6.73
CA GLN A 708 -13.52 -6.78 8.15
C GLN A 708 -13.22 -5.50 8.94
N VAL A 709 -12.93 -4.37 8.28
CA VAL A 709 -12.91 -3.05 8.94
C VAL A 709 -14.33 -2.56 9.19
N VAL A 710 -15.21 -2.61 8.18
CA VAL A 710 -16.59 -2.10 8.26
C VAL A 710 -17.31 -2.69 9.46
N ASP A 711 -17.26 -4.01 9.64
CA ASP A 711 -17.91 -4.75 10.74
C ASP A 711 -17.26 -4.53 12.12
N GLN A 712 -16.08 -3.92 12.18
CA GLN A 712 -15.37 -3.59 13.44
C GLN A 712 -15.30 -2.08 13.72
N THR A 713 -15.70 -1.22 12.78
CA THR A 713 -15.75 0.24 12.98
C THR A 713 -16.87 0.66 13.92
N ASP A 714 -17.91 -0.17 14.05
CA ASP A 714 -19.08 0.11 14.89
C ASP A 714 -18.83 -0.20 16.39
N GLN A 715 -17.57 -0.09 16.84
CA GLN A 715 -17.10 -0.35 18.21
C GLN A 715 -16.16 0.74 18.76
N PHE A 716 -16.07 1.90 18.10
CA PHE A 716 -15.33 3.09 18.56
C PHE A 716 -16.25 4.09 19.27
#